data_AF-U1SKY3-F1
#
_entry.id   AF-U1SKY3-F1
#
_cell.length_a   1.000
_cell.length_b   1.000
_cell.length_c   1.000
_cell.angle_alpha   90.00
_cell.angle_beta   90.00
_cell.angle_gamma   90.00
#
_symmetry.space_group_name_H-M   'P 1'
#
loop_
_entity.id
_entity.type
_entity.pdbx_description
1 polymer ?
#
loop_
_entity_poly.entity_id
_entity_poly.type
_entity_poly.pdbx_seq_one_letter_code
_entity_poly.pdbx_strand_id
1 'polypeptide(L)'
;MARGYRAILELEGTESAKQTADRLFHEWAHKKYPLRGSAVRVECDEEGIYRFGELTSQKGETADIVATKLTETSEDKHYARQLLEFVERRRSGEQWTTRLFAMHATKESQYRDVLWVEVTPPRDSEWDAKPPRLVRALVTEGNVHDHGMPLSDSLQTISDEQQVEELIGWIREDRRRASVVVAAPLTDGSGQGALEAESRWKAILGSLTRDSLGCASYFLLTPDAYRHFRERIGEECVMPKGSLRTYLPGFRPDDPTDRFRHRVLTAATLLRGYDETRKKFRPELSAIIARTPCEYLWEKGLDKELRRAQALLDKKRLTVPTFHPLRESARTVELLDEKVRREVGASLSTDARETPEAAGKSGSAYRATCPDTHPPSAESAPDVNVPSAGLSKPREQAEHLTWYQPLQRLIRRFLPFFSPRTPADLTSGVMALSSGLDAMNRTYEELSSERDKLSGELQAAKELLDGAAGDSEEIRTLKQDNENLDRELSESLEERDSLARRNQYLEWKVKNPGATDAERDFVEEQLDERPTSMSELFDRMTRGSFETVTKYVVLSDPNGMVEDILTLDALVSSRYAAEFWNYILVLRDYMRAREAGDFAAGNVHDYLANPPEGYRRCSAARHKSNESETVKGNEKMRRERTRPVPREVDPRGEIEMWAHFAPTHCDQNAPRMHYYADTKTTGKVYIGYIGRHLTNTKTN
;
A
#
# COMPACT_ATOMS: atom_id res chain seq x y z
N MET A 1 -0.10 -6.39 -9.06
CA MET A 1 -0.36 -6.01 -7.65
C MET A 1 0.94 -5.48 -7.08
N ALA A 2 0.91 -4.38 -6.34
CA ALA A 2 2.06 -3.92 -5.55
C ALA A 2 2.45 -4.94 -4.47
N ARG A 3 3.75 -5.04 -4.17
CA ARG A 3 4.24 -5.88 -3.08
C ARG A 3 3.94 -5.24 -1.72
N GLY A 4 3.62 -6.09 -0.74
CA GLY A 4 3.69 -5.69 0.67
C GLY A 4 5.13 -5.50 1.17
N TYR A 5 5.24 -5.18 2.45
CA TYR A 5 6.49 -5.08 3.17
C TYR A 5 6.38 -5.85 4.48
N ARG A 6 7.39 -6.66 4.80
CA ARG A 6 7.53 -7.34 6.09
C ARG A 6 8.94 -7.15 6.65
N ALA A 7 9.02 -6.76 7.92
CA ALA A 7 10.23 -6.86 8.72
C ALA A 7 9.95 -7.66 10.00
N ILE A 8 10.94 -8.43 10.45
CA ILE A 8 10.92 -9.22 11.69
C ILE A 8 12.18 -8.82 12.46
N LEU A 9 12.03 -8.39 13.71
CA LEU A 9 13.10 -7.84 14.53
C LEU A 9 13.00 -8.44 15.94
N GLU A 10 14.01 -9.19 16.34
CA GLU A 10 14.18 -9.58 17.74
C GLU A 10 14.75 -8.40 18.53
N LEU A 11 14.34 -8.26 19.79
CA LEU A 11 14.76 -7.17 20.68
C LEU A 11 15.73 -7.67 21.74
N GLU A 12 16.79 -6.92 21.98
CA GLU A 12 17.70 -7.09 23.11
C GLU A 12 17.54 -5.90 24.08
N GLY A 13 17.15 -6.15 25.34
CA GLY A 13 16.97 -5.06 26.30
C GLY A 13 16.11 -5.40 27.52
N THR A 14 15.60 -4.34 28.16
CA THR A 14 14.79 -4.38 29.38
C THR A 14 13.33 -3.93 29.18
N GLU A 15 13.02 -3.21 28.10
CA GLU A 15 11.64 -2.96 27.66
C GLU A 15 11.12 -4.24 26.97
N SER A 16 9.92 -4.72 27.34
CA SER A 16 9.33 -5.89 26.67
C SER A 16 8.77 -5.52 25.30
N ALA A 17 8.75 -6.48 24.36
CA ALA A 17 8.27 -6.25 22.99
C ALA A 17 6.89 -5.56 22.94
N LYS A 18 5.99 -5.92 23.86
CA LYS A 18 4.65 -5.31 23.96
C LYS A 18 4.70 -3.81 24.30
N GLN A 19 5.58 -3.40 25.21
CA GLN A 19 5.76 -1.99 25.59
C GLN A 19 6.40 -1.18 24.46
N THR A 20 7.48 -1.70 23.86
CA THR A 20 8.14 -1.09 22.69
C THR A 20 7.16 -0.91 21.54
N ALA A 21 6.33 -1.92 21.24
CA ALA A 21 5.34 -1.83 20.18
C ALA A 21 4.25 -0.78 20.43
N ASP A 22 3.69 -0.75 21.65
CA ASP A 22 2.63 0.18 22.02
C ASP A 22 3.13 1.64 21.96
N ARG A 23 4.32 1.90 22.50
CA ARG A 23 5.02 3.19 22.42
C ARG A 23 5.23 3.64 20.97
N LEU A 24 5.86 2.80 20.15
CA LEU A 24 6.19 3.11 18.76
C LEU A 24 4.94 3.34 17.90
N PHE A 25 3.88 2.55 18.11
CA PHE A 25 2.62 2.68 17.38
C PHE A 25 1.94 4.02 17.67
N HIS A 26 1.75 4.36 18.94
CA HIS A 26 1.08 5.60 19.35
C HIS A 26 1.89 6.83 18.96
N GLU A 27 3.22 6.82 19.14
CA GLU A 27 4.10 7.88 18.63
C GLU A 27 3.98 8.05 17.12
N TRP A 28 4.01 6.96 16.36
CA TRP A 28 3.92 7.00 14.89
C TRP A 28 2.56 7.50 14.39
N ALA A 29 1.47 6.98 14.96
CA ALA A 29 0.11 7.36 14.59
C ALA A 29 -0.14 8.86 14.88
N HIS A 30 0.24 9.33 16.06
CA HIS A 30 0.16 10.75 16.44
C HIS A 30 1.02 11.65 15.53
N LYS A 31 2.26 11.24 15.20
CA LYS A 31 3.14 11.96 14.25
C LYS A 31 2.59 11.96 12.81
N LYS A 32 1.73 10.99 12.45
CA LYS A 32 1.11 10.86 11.11
C LYS A 32 -0.20 11.63 11.00
N TYR A 33 -1.05 11.60 12.02
CA TYR A 33 -2.35 12.28 12.10
C TYR A 33 -2.41 13.22 13.32
N PRO A 34 -1.81 14.43 13.24
CA PRO A 34 -1.76 15.37 14.35
C PRO A 34 -3.11 16.08 14.55
N LEU A 35 -3.84 15.70 15.59
CA LEU A 35 -5.07 16.36 16.01
C LEU A 35 -4.75 17.73 16.65
N ARG A 36 -5.34 18.81 16.11
CA ARG A 36 -5.15 20.18 16.66
C ARG A 36 -6.19 20.49 17.73
N GLY A 37 -5.76 21.12 18.82
CA GLY A 37 -6.65 21.81 19.76
C GLY A 37 -7.43 20.93 20.74
N SER A 38 -7.13 19.64 20.83
CA SER A 38 -7.69 18.71 21.81
C SER A 38 -6.57 17.90 22.47
N ALA A 39 -6.81 17.43 23.69
CA ALA A 39 -5.95 16.45 24.34
C ALA A 39 -6.08 15.04 23.72
N VAL A 40 -7.15 14.80 22.94
CA VAL A 40 -7.38 13.54 22.22
C VAL A 40 -6.31 13.36 21.15
N ARG A 41 -5.54 12.28 21.28
CA ARG A 41 -4.63 11.76 20.25
C ARG A 41 -5.24 10.53 19.59
N VAL A 42 -4.51 9.93 18.65
CA VAL A 42 -4.75 8.54 18.23
C VAL A 42 -4.14 7.62 19.28
N GLU A 43 -4.81 7.49 20.43
CA GLU A 43 -4.45 6.62 21.54
C GLU A 43 -5.46 5.46 21.64
N CYS A 44 -4.95 4.26 21.89
CA CYS A 44 -5.69 3.01 22.02
C CYS A 44 -5.23 2.36 23.32
N ASP A 45 -5.77 2.79 24.46
CA ASP A 45 -5.29 2.34 25.77
C ASP A 45 -5.74 0.92 26.09
N GLU A 46 -7.02 0.63 25.83
CA GLU A 46 -7.68 -0.65 26.08
C GLU A 46 -7.65 -1.58 24.85
N GLU A 47 -8.15 -2.80 25.02
CA GLU A 47 -8.32 -3.77 23.94
C GLU A 47 -9.62 -3.53 23.17
N GLY A 48 -9.52 -3.30 21.86
CA GLY A 48 -10.68 -2.99 21.02
C GLY A 48 -10.35 -2.47 19.63
N ILE A 49 -11.41 -2.20 18.87
CA ILE A 49 -11.39 -1.59 17.53
C ILE A 49 -11.77 -0.12 17.68
N TYR A 50 -10.87 0.79 17.38
CA TYR A 50 -11.04 2.24 17.56
C TYR A 50 -11.36 2.92 16.23
N ARG A 51 -12.61 3.37 16.07
CA ARG A 51 -13.08 4.07 14.87
C ARG A 51 -13.00 5.58 15.09
N PHE A 52 -11.94 6.21 14.56
CA PHE A 52 -11.75 7.66 14.68
C PHE A 52 -12.57 8.44 13.64
N GLY A 53 -12.82 7.85 12.47
CA GLY A 53 -13.48 8.54 11.34
C GLY A 53 -12.46 9.26 10.46
N GLU A 54 -12.92 10.24 9.67
CA GLU A 54 -12.06 11.01 8.77
C GLU A 54 -11.06 11.89 9.54
N LEU A 55 -9.77 11.56 9.46
CA LEU A 55 -8.68 12.37 9.95
C LEU A 55 -7.84 12.92 8.80
N THR A 56 -7.28 14.12 8.99
CA THR A 56 -6.31 14.72 8.06
C THR A 56 -4.89 14.54 8.57
N SER A 57 -4.05 13.96 7.73
CA SER A 57 -2.64 13.66 8.03
C SER A 57 -1.76 14.91 8.08
N GLN A 58 -0.53 14.74 8.57
CA GLN A 58 0.54 15.76 8.53
C GLN A 58 0.79 16.31 7.11
N LYS A 59 0.43 15.56 6.05
CA LYS A 59 0.57 15.97 4.65
C LYS A 59 -0.65 16.72 4.07
N GLY A 60 -1.75 16.81 4.80
CA GLY A 60 -3.03 17.33 4.28
C GLY A 60 -3.89 16.29 3.57
N GLU A 61 -3.47 15.03 3.48
CA GLU A 61 -4.29 13.93 2.96
C GLU A 61 -5.33 13.49 4.01
N THR A 62 -6.61 13.36 3.64
CA THR A 62 -7.70 12.90 4.53
C THR A 62 -8.06 11.43 4.25
N ALA A 63 -8.25 10.64 5.31
CA ALA A 63 -8.68 9.24 5.26
C ALA A 63 -9.55 8.88 6.47
N ASP A 64 -10.46 7.92 6.30
CA ASP A 64 -11.17 7.24 7.40
C ASP A 64 -10.19 6.32 8.14
N ILE A 65 -10.07 6.50 9.45
CA ILE A 65 -9.06 5.86 10.29
C ILE A 65 -9.71 4.87 11.26
N VAL A 66 -9.25 3.63 11.20
CA VAL A 66 -9.56 2.58 12.17
C VAL A 66 -8.26 2.01 12.72
N ALA A 67 -8.04 2.16 14.03
CA ALA A 67 -7.01 1.42 14.73
C ALA A 67 -7.61 0.16 15.39
N THR A 68 -6.79 -0.82 15.75
CA THR A 68 -7.23 -1.99 16.52
C THR A 68 -6.09 -2.48 17.40
N LYS A 69 -6.34 -2.60 18.70
CA LYS A 69 -5.41 -3.15 19.69
C LYS A 69 -5.98 -4.46 20.22
N LEU A 70 -5.28 -5.56 19.96
CA LEU A 70 -5.59 -6.89 20.50
C LEU A 70 -4.42 -7.35 21.34
N THR A 71 -4.71 -8.01 22.46
CA THR A 71 -3.71 -8.62 23.33
C THR A 71 -4.11 -10.06 23.63
N GLU A 72 -3.15 -10.95 23.78
CA GLU A 72 -3.40 -12.30 24.27
C GLU A 72 -2.26 -12.72 25.18
N THR A 73 -2.55 -13.62 26.12
CA THR A 73 -1.58 -14.26 27.00
C THR A 73 -2.04 -15.69 27.16
N SER A 74 -1.16 -16.67 26.97
CA SER A 74 -1.52 -18.08 27.12
C SER A 74 -1.81 -18.45 28.59
N GLU A 75 -2.57 -19.53 28.81
CA GLU A 75 -3.08 -19.92 30.14
C GLU A 75 -1.95 -20.22 31.15
N ASP A 76 -0.88 -20.84 30.65
CA ASP A 76 0.40 -21.09 31.34
C ASP A 76 1.27 -19.84 31.54
N LYS A 77 0.81 -18.68 31.03
CA LYS A 77 1.53 -17.39 30.94
C LYS A 77 2.87 -17.48 30.19
N HIS A 78 3.01 -18.50 29.35
CA HIS A 78 4.24 -18.71 28.59
C HIS A 78 4.46 -17.61 27.56
N TYR A 79 3.42 -17.33 26.76
CA TYR A 79 3.44 -16.34 25.70
C TYR A 79 2.61 -15.14 26.10
N ALA A 80 3.11 -13.95 25.79
CA ALA A 80 2.32 -12.71 25.79
C ALA A 80 2.39 -12.08 24.40
N ARG A 81 1.24 -11.90 23.76
CA ARG A 81 1.07 -11.50 22.37
C ARG A 81 0.31 -10.17 22.26
N GLN A 82 0.53 -9.44 21.17
CA GLN A 82 -0.19 -8.21 20.85
C GLN A 82 -0.23 -7.96 19.34
N LEU A 83 -1.33 -7.38 18.85
CA LEU A 83 -1.47 -6.76 17.53
C LEU A 83 -1.92 -5.32 17.72
N LEU A 84 -1.25 -4.40 17.03
CA LEU A 84 -1.62 -3.02 16.81
C LEU A 84 -1.78 -2.82 15.30
N GLU A 85 -3.03 -2.81 14.83
CA GLU A 85 -3.36 -2.57 13.42
C GLU A 85 -3.80 -1.11 13.22
N PHE A 86 -3.37 -0.51 12.12
CA PHE A 86 -3.79 0.81 11.66
C PHE A 86 -4.25 0.71 10.20
N VAL A 87 -5.54 0.96 9.97
CA VAL A 87 -6.19 0.92 8.66
C VAL A 87 -6.54 2.34 8.25
N GLU A 88 -6.12 2.70 7.04
CA GLU A 88 -6.33 4.02 6.44
C GLU A 88 -7.11 3.84 5.15
N ARG A 89 -8.36 4.30 5.09
CA ARG A 89 -9.19 4.23 3.90
C ARG A 89 -9.45 5.62 3.34
N ARG A 90 -8.90 5.91 2.16
CA ARG A 90 -9.15 7.18 1.46
C ARG A 90 -10.53 7.15 0.78
N ARG A 91 -11.06 8.34 0.46
CA ARG A 91 -12.32 8.51 -0.30
C ARG A 91 -12.28 7.88 -1.71
N SER A 92 -11.09 7.65 -2.25
CA SER A 92 -10.82 6.90 -3.50
C SER A 92 -11.10 5.39 -3.39
N GLY A 93 -11.35 4.85 -2.19
CA GLY A 93 -11.43 3.42 -1.93
C GLY A 93 -10.08 2.76 -1.66
N GLU A 94 -8.96 3.47 -1.89
CA GLU A 94 -7.62 3.00 -1.53
C GLU A 94 -7.55 2.71 -0.02
N GLN A 95 -7.24 1.47 0.33
CA GLN A 95 -6.99 1.06 1.72
C GLN A 95 -5.52 0.67 1.92
N TRP A 96 -4.84 1.39 2.81
CA TRP A 96 -3.56 0.96 3.38
C TRP A 96 -3.81 0.26 4.71
N THR A 97 -2.98 -0.71 5.06
CA THR A 97 -3.06 -1.42 6.35
C THR A 97 -1.66 -1.67 6.87
N THR A 98 -1.34 -1.08 8.02
CA THR A 98 -0.10 -1.32 8.77
C THR A 98 -0.43 -2.16 9.99
N ARG A 99 0.28 -3.27 10.18
CA ARG A 99 0.19 -4.13 11.37
C ARG A 99 1.54 -4.16 12.06
N LEU A 100 1.54 -3.88 13.36
CA LEU A 100 2.67 -4.12 14.25
C LEU A 100 2.24 -5.19 15.25
N PHE A 101 2.93 -6.33 15.21
CA PHE A 101 2.75 -7.43 16.14
C PHE A 101 3.90 -7.45 17.13
N ALA A 102 3.62 -7.88 18.36
CA ALA A 102 4.63 -8.17 19.38
C ALA A 102 4.38 -9.53 20.02
N MET A 103 5.45 -10.26 20.31
CA MET A 103 5.42 -11.47 21.12
C MET A 103 6.59 -11.50 22.10
N HIS A 104 6.28 -11.83 23.34
CA HIS A 104 7.22 -12.22 24.38
C HIS A 104 6.99 -13.70 24.73
N ALA A 105 8.07 -14.45 24.95
CA ALA A 105 8.06 -15.86 25.38
C ALA A 105 9.28 -16.18 26.27
N THR A 106 9.21 -17.26 27.06
CA THR A 106 10.15 -17.46 28.19
C THR A 106 10.97 -18.76 28.17
N LYS A 107 10.51 -19.83 27.50
CA LYS A 107 11.16 -21.15 27.33
C LYS A 107 10.57 -21.85 26.09
N GLU A 108 11.27 -22.79 25.47
CA GLU A 108 10.76 -23.60 24.33
C GLU A 108 10.35 -22.83 23.04
N SER A 109 10.32 -21.50 23.07
CA SER A 109 10.17 -20.62 21.90
C SER A 109 11.51 -20.38 21.20
N GLN A 110 11.47 -20.09 19.89
CA GLN A 110 12.63 -19.61 19.14
C GLN A 110 12.95 -18.13 19.39
N TYR A 111 12.09 -17.41 20.10
CA TYR A 111 12.18 -15.96 20.31
C TYR A 111 11.98 -15.63 21.79
N ARG A 112 12.66 -14.60 22.29
CA ARG A 112 12.42 -14.08 23.64
C ARG A 112 11.48 -12.87 23.61
N ASP A 113 11.89 -11.84 22.89
CA ASP A 113 11.11 -10.64 22.60
C ASP A 113 11.26 -10.36 21.10
N VAL A 114 10.14 -10.33 20.37
CA VAL A 114 10.14 -10.16 18.91
C VAL A 114 9.00 -9.28 18.45
N LEU A 115 9.33 -8.36 17.53
CA LEU A 115 8.38 -7.54 16.78
C LEU A 115 8.36 -8.00 15.33
N TRP A 116 7.18 -7.99 14.72
CA TRP A 116 7.09 -8.02 13.25
C TRP A 116 6.08 -7.02 12.73
N VAL A 117 6.42 -6.41 11.61
CA VAL A 117 5.66 -5.33 10.99
C VAL A 117 5.29 -5.74 9.58
N GLU A 118 4.00 -5.66 9.26
CA GLU A 118 3.48 -5.88 7.91
C GLU A 118 2.81 -4.60 7.40
N VAL A 119 3.14 -4.18 6.18
CA VAL A 119 2.42 -3.11 5.48
C VAL A 119 1.85 -3.67 4.18
N THR A 120 0.53 -3.62 4.06
CA THR A 120 -0.23 -4.05 2.88
C THR A 120 -0.71 -2.81 2.13
N PRO A 121 -0.34 -2.64 0.84
CA PRO A 121 -0.84 -1.57 -0.01
C PRO A 121 -2.25 -1.88 -0.54
N PRO A 122 -2.95 -0.89 -1.15
CA PRO A 122 -4.12 -1.15 -1.98
C PRO A 122 -3.82 -2.19 -3.07
N ARG A 123 -4.79 -3.07 -3.39
CA ARG A 123 -4.62 -4.16 -4.37
C ARG A 123 -4.12 -3.66 -5.73
N ASP A 124 -4.71 -2.56 -6.17
CA ASP A 124 -4.47 -1.91 -7.47
C ASP A 124 -3.39 -0.80 -7.40
N SER A 125 -2.62 -0.75 -6.30
CA SER A 125 -1.47 0.18 -6.20
C SER A 125 -0.41 -0.16 -7.26
N GLU A 126 0.11 0.88 -7.92
CA GLU A 126 1.29 0.81 -8.78
C GLU A 126 2.60 0.67 -7.99
N TRP A 127 2.58 1.01 -6.69
CA TRP A 127 3.76 1.22 -5.87
C TRP A 127 3.82 0.27 -4.68
N ASP A 128 4.96 -0.43 -4.53
CA ASP A 128 5.29 -1.28 -3.39
C ASP A 128 5.17 -0.53 -2.05
N ALA A 129 4.78 -1.26 -1.00
CA ALA A 129 4.87 -0.76 0.36
C ALA A 129 6.34 -0.50 0.76
N LYS A 130 6.59 0.70 1.30
CA LYS A 130 7.89 1.11 1.85
C LYS A 130 7.94 0.92 3.38
N PRO A 131 9.14 0.78 3.98
CA PRO A 131 9.29 0.69 5.43
C PRO A 131 8.55 1.82 6.16
N PRO A 132 7.63 1.53 7.08
CA PRO A 132 6.91 2.56 7.81
C PRO A 132 7.85 3.27 8.79
N ARG A 133 7.59 4.56 9.07
CA ARG A 133 8.43 5.39 9.97
C ARG A 133 8.63 4.76 11.36
N LEU A 134 7.73 3.88 11.82
CA LEU A 134 7.87 3.14 13.09
C LEU A 134 9.00 2.09 13.06
N VAL A 135 9.24 1.38 11.94
CA VAL A 135 10.41 0.49 11.82
C VAL A 135 11.69 1.32 11.77
N ARG A 136 11.66 2.48 11.11
CA ARG A 136 12.82 3.38 11.14
C ARG A 136 13.14 3.84 12.56
N ALA A 137 12.14 4.21 13.36
CA ALA A 137 12.35 4.58 14.77
C ALA A 137 12.97 3.42 15.57
N LEU A 138 12.35 2.24 15.51
CA LEU A 138 12.84 1.01 16.15
C LEU A 138 14.30 0.67 15.80
N VAL A 139 14.67 0.73 14.52
CA VAL A 139 16.04 0.42 14.07
C VAL A 139 17.03 1.54 14.43
N THR A 140 16.59 2.80 14.49
CA THR A 140 17.43 3.93 14.97
C THR A 140 17.60 3.92 16.49
N GLU A 141 16.67 3.36 17.27
CA GLU A 141 16.80 3.18 18.74
C GLU A 141 17.88 2.14 19.12
N GLY A 142 18.21 1.22 18.20
CA GLY A 142 19.23 0.19 18.38
C GLY A 142 18.74 -1.04 19.14
N ASN A 143 19.66 -1.96 19.44
CA ASN A 143 19.39 -3.22 20.14
C ASN A 143 18.36 -4.13 19.45
N VAL A 144 18.33 -4.09 18.11
CA VAL A 144 17.51 -4.98 17.27
C VAL A 144 18.38 -5.88 16.41
N HIS A 145 18.01 -7.16 16.35
CA HIS A 145 18.75 -8.17 15.60
C HIS A 145 17.83 -9.17 14.88
N ASP A 146 18.44 -9.98 14.01
CA ASP A 146 17.85 -11.13 13.34
C ASP A 146 18.78 -12.32 13.55
N HIS A 147 18.43 -13.21 14.48
CA HIS A 147 19.25 -14.34 14.92
C HIS A 147 20.74 -13.99 15.19
N GLY A 148 20.98 -12.87 15.88
CA GLY A 148 22.32 -12.40 16.26
C GLY A 148 23.03 -11.51 15.22
N MET A 149 22.48 -11.35 14.01
CA MET A 149 22.93 -10.30 13.09
C MET A 149 22.30 -8.96 13.48
N PRO A 150 23.06 -7.87 13.71
CA PRO A 150 22.50 -6.57 14.03
C PRO A 150 21.71 -5.99 12.85
N LEU A 151 20.55 -5.38 13.14
CA LEU A 151 19.77 -4.58 12.18
C LEU A 151 20.08 -3.09 12.40
N SER A 152 20.52 -2.38 11.36
CA SER A 152 20.89 -0.95 11.44
C SER A 152 20.29 -0.12 10.32
N ASP A 153 20.02 1.17 10.59
CA ASP A 153 19.61 2.15 9.57
C ASP A 153 20.81 2.79 8.85
N SER A 154 22.01 2.44 9.28
CA SER A 154 23.29 3.00 8.87
C SER A 154 24.20 1.96 8.20
N LEU A 155 25.16 2.44 7.40
CA LEU A 155 26.19 1.61 6.80
C LEU A 155 27.32 1.37 7.81
N GLN A 156 27.38 0.17 8.38
CA GLN A 156 28.41 -0.24 9.33
C GLN A 156 29.74 -0.46 8.58
N THR A 157 30.88 -0.17 9.22
CA THR A 157 32.21 -0.39 8.61
C THR A 157 32.92 -1.53 9.31
N ILE A 158 33.33 -2.50 8.51
CA ILE A 158 34.03 -3.72 8.92
C ILE A 158 35.51 -3.49 8.61
N SER A 159 36.35 -3.46 9.65
CA SER A 159 37.69 -2.87 9.60
C SER A 159 38.83 -3.85 9.83
N ASP A 160 38.56 -4.94 10.54
CA ASP A 160 39.54 -5.93 11.01
C ASP A 160 39.08 -7.37 10.72
N GLU A 161 39.96 -8.34 10.97
CA GLU A 161 39.74 -9.76 10.69
C GLU A 161 38.66 -10.40 11.58
N GLN A 162 38.51 -9.96 12.84
CA GLN A 162 37.45 -10.49 13.72
C GLN A 162 36.06 -10.07 13.20
N GLN A 163 35.90 -8.80 12.83
CA GLN A 163 34.67 -8.28 12.25
C GLN A 163 34.34 -8.95 10.89
N VAL A 164 35.36 -9.40 10.14
CA VAL A 164 35.18 -10.20 8.92
C VAL A 164 34.66 -11.61 9.24
N GLU A 165 35.20 -12.29 10.26
CA GLU A 165 34.69 -13.60 10.69
C GLU A 165 33.25 -13.50 11.24
N GLU A 166 32.93 -12.46 12.01
CA GLU A 166 31.56 -12.18 12.49
C GLU A 166 30.59 -11.94 11.31
N LEU A 167 30.99 -11.14 10.32
CA LEU A 167 30.21 -10.92 9.09
C LEU A 167 29.99 -12.21 8.30
N ILE A 168 31.02 -13.05 8.16
CA ILE A 168 30.91 -14.35 7.46
C ILE A 168 30.05 -15.33 8.25
N GLY A 169 30.11 -15.28 9.58
CA GLY A 169 29.20 -15.99 10.47
C GLY A 169 27.74 -15.58 10.24
N TRP A 170 27.44 -14.28 10.20
CA TRP A 170 26.10 -13.79 9.85
C TRP A 170 25.69 -14.19 8.43
N ILE A 171 26.61 -14.20 7.45
CA ILE A 171 26.32 -14.65 6.08
C ILE A 171 25.89 -16.14 6.06
N ARG A 172 26.52 -16.99 6.88
CA ARG A 172 26.30 -18.45 6.96
C ARG A 172 25.21 -18.89 7.96
N GLU A 173 24.58 -17.99 8.73
CA GLU A 173 23.48 -18.33 9.64
C GLU A 173 22.19 -18.68 8.86
N ASP A 174 21.88 -19.97 8.77
CA ASP A 174 20.71 -20.51 8.05
C ASP A 174 19.36 -19.99 8.56
N ARG A 175 19.26 -19.65 9.86
CA ARG A 175 18.00 -19.15 10.46
C ARG A 175 17.70 -17.70 10.10
N ARG A 176 18.70 -16.94 9.63
CA ARG A 176 18.56 -15.52 9.26
C ARG A 176 17.40 -15.33 8.28
N ARG A 177 16.74 -14.17 8.34
CA ARG A 177 15.56 -13.83 7.53
C ARG A 177 15.81 -12.57 6.71
N ALA A 178 16.53 -11.59 7.25
CA ALA A 178 17.03 -10.42 6.54
C ALA A 178 18.21 -10.77 5.61
N SER A 179 18.47 -9.91 4.63
CA SER A 179 19.63 -10.05 3.73
C SER A 179 20.87 -9.32 4.28
N VAL A 180 22.06 -9.83 3.97
CA VAL A 180 23.33 -9.13 4.26
C VAL A 180 23.80 -8.46 2.96
N VAL A 181 23.91 -7.14 2.95
CA VAL A 181 24.45 -6.37 1.82
C VAL A 181 25.87 -5.93 2.16
N VAL A 182 26.86 -6.45 1.44
CA VAL A 182 28.28 -6.11 1.61
C VAL A 182 28.74 -5.26 0.45
N ALA A 183 29.29 -4.09 0.74
CA ALA A 183 29.97 -3.22 -0.20
C ALA A 183 31.49 -3.40 -0.09
N ALA A 184 32.14 -3.53 -1.24
CA ALA A 184 33.59 -3.49 -1.36
C ALA A 184 34.12 -2.04 -1.25
N PRO A 185 35.37 -1.85 -0.80
CA PRO A 185 36.05 -0.55 -0.85
C PRO A 185 36.23 -0.10 -2.30
N LEU A 186 36.46 1.20 -2.49
CA LEU A 186 36.72 1.80 -3.79
C LEU A 186 38.20 1.66 -4.20
N THR A 187 39.11 1.53 -3.23
CA THR A 187 40.57 1.60 -3.37
C THR A 187 41.30 0.51 -2.58
N ASP A 188 42.62 0.38 -2.79
CA ASP A 188 43.52 -0.51 -2.01
C ASP A 188 44.33 0.22 -0.92
N GLY A 189 44.30 1.55 -0.90
CA GLY A 189 45.32 2.38 -0.26
C GLY A 189 44.91 2.98 1.08
N SER A 190 45.90 3.14 1.97
CA SER A 190 45.76 3.81 3.27
C SER A 190 46.19 5.28 3.28
N GLY A 191 46.62 5.83 2.13
CA GLY A 191 47.03 7.23 2.00
C GLY A 191 45.86 8.21 2.03
N GLN A 192 46.12 9.47 2.38
CA GLN A 192 45.11 10.51 2.63
C GLN A 192 44.02 10.62 1.54
N GLY A 193 44.41 10.64 0.25
CA GLY A 193 43.46 10.72 -0.87
C GLY A 193 42.56 9.48 -1.03
N ALA A 194 43.03 8.31 -0.58
CA ALA A 194 42.23 7.09 -0.55
C ALA A 194 41.27 7.08 0.64
N LEU A 195 41.71 7.52 1.83
CA LEU A 195 40.84 7.71 3.00
C LEU A 195 39.72 8.72 2.71
N GLU A 196 40.00 9.79 1.97
CA GLU A 196 38.96 10.71 1.47
C GLU A 196 38.01 10.04 0.47
N ALA A 197 38.51 9.19 -0.44
CA ALA A 197 37.69 8.47 -1.40
C ALA A 197 36.74 7.48 -0.70
N GLU A 198 37.24 6.66 0.24
CA GLU A 198 36.40 5.76 1.04
C GLU A 198 35.40 6.51 1.93
N SER A 199 35.78 7.66 2.48
CA SER A 199 34.87 8.51 3.28
C SER A 199 33.71 9.06 2.43
N ARG A 200 34.00 9.51 1.20
CA ARG A 200 32.98 9.92 0.22
C ARG A 200 32.12 8.73 -0.20
N TRP A 201 32.73 7.57 -0.43
CA TRP A 201 32.05 6.32 -0.81
C TRP A 201 31.05 5.87 0.26
N LYS A 202 31.47 5.82 1.53
CA LYS A 202 30.59 5.53 2.68
C LYS A 202 29.41 6.49 2.77
N ALA A 203 29.66 7.79 2.60
CA ALA A 203 28.61 8.82 2.65
C ALA A 203 27.58 8.68 1.50
N ILE A 204 28.03 8.30 0.31
CA ILE A 204 27.19 8.05 -0.86
C ILE A 204 26.35 6.77 -0.68
N LEU A 205 26.97 5.65 -0.29
CA LEU A 205 26.29 4.39 -0.01
C LEU A 205 25.28 4.48 1.14
N GLY A 206 25.53 5.30 2.16
CA GLY A 206 24.61 5.55 3.29
C GLY A 206 23.24 6.14 2.91
N SER A 207 23.01 6.46 1.63
CA SER A 207 21.68 6.82 1.13
C SER A 207 20.79 5.61 0.78
N LEU A 208 21.39 4.43 0.52
CA LEU A 208 20.71 3.24 -0.01
C LEU A 208 20.00 2.38 1.05
N THR A 209 20.34 2.52 2.33
CA THR A 209 19.80 1.68 3.42
C THR A 209 18.30 1.80 3.63
N ARG A 210 17.68 2.84 3.07
CA ARG A 210 16.39 3.40 3.54
C ARG A 210 15.16 2.64 3.08
N ASP A 211 15.18 2.06 1.89
CA ASP A 211 14.02 1.38 1.31
C ASP A 211 13.91 -0.10 1.74
N SER A 212 14.92 -0.65 2.40
CA SER A 212 14.94 -2.03 2.94
C SER A 212 15.24 -2.10 4.44
N LEU A 213 14.92 -1.05 5.21
CA LEU A 213 15.08 -1.04 6.67
C LEU A 213 14.31 -2.22 7.30
N GLY A 214 14.97 -2.96 8.18
CA GLY A 214 14.42 -4.19 8.78
C GLY A 214 14.33 -5.39 7.82
N CYS A 215 14.76 -5.24 6.55
CA CYS A 215 14.82 -6.31 5.56
C CYS A 215 16.26 -6.66 5.13
N ALA A 216 17.21 -5.73 5.31
CA ALA A 216 18.63 -5.97 5.09
C ALA A 216 19.51 -5.11 6.01
N SER A 217 20.68 -5.64 6.36
CA SER A 217 21.77 -4.90 7.00
C SER A 217 22.91 -4.63 6.02
N TYR A 218 23.58 -3.49 6.19
CA TYR A 218 24.53 -2.95 5.22
C TYR A 218 25.92 -2.77 5.84
N PHE A 219 26.92 -3.39 5.21
CA PHE A 219 28.30 -3.41 5.67
C PHE A 219 29.25 -2.91 4.58
N LEU A 220 30.21 -2.07 4.92
CA LEU A 220 31.30 -1.61 4.05
C LEU A 220 32.63 -2.15 4.58
N LEU A 221 33.33 -2.93 3.76
CA LEU A 221 34.66 -3.45 4.07
C LEU A 221 35.72 -2.36 3.86
N THR A 222 36.69 -2.24 4.77
CA THR A 222 37.92 -1.46 4.51
C THR A 222 38.80 -2.15 3.46
N PRO A 223 39.80 -1.46 2.87
CA PRO A 223 40.77 -2.09 1.96
C PRO A 223 41.46 -3.34 2.52
N ASP A 224 41.71 -3.37 3.83
CA ASP A 224 42.36 -4.50 4.50
C ASP A 224 41.35 -5.62 4.82
N ALA A 225 40.23 -5.29 5.46
CA ALA A 225 39.14 -6.26 5.73
C ALA A 225 38.61 -6.93 4.45
N TYR A 226 38.61 -6.23 3.32
CA TYR A 226 38.26 -6.79 2.01
C TYR A 226 39.22 -7.90 1.54
N ARG A 227 40.51 -7.87 1.90
CA ARG A 227 41.44 -8.96 1.56
C ARG A 227 41.12 -10.22 2.37
N HIS A 228 40.99 -10.09 3.69
CA HIS A 228 40.54 -11.19 4.55
C HIS A 228 39.17 -11.74 4.12
N PHE A 229 38.20 -10.87 3.81
CA PHE A 229 36.88 -11.29 3.36
C PHE A 229 36.96 -12.13 2.07
N ARG A 230 37.77 -11.73 1.08
CA ARG A 230 37.97 -12.50 -0.16
C ARG A 230 38.51 -13.90 0.09
N GLU A 231 39.51 -14.02 0.96
CA GLU A 231 40.17 -15.28 1.29
C GLU A 231 39.24 -16.25 2.05
N ARG A 232 38.31 -15.70 2.85
CA ARG A 232 37.48 -16.48 3.81
C ARG A 232 36.06 -16.78 3.32
N ILE A 233 35.51 -15.97 2.41
CA ILE A 233 34.20 -16.24 1.76
C ILE A 233 34.33 -17.16 0.53
N GLY A 234 35.50 -17.19 -0.12
CA GLY A 234 35.75 -17.93 -1.36
C GLY A 234 35.54 -17.07 -2.62
N GLU A 235 36.41 -17.23 -3.63
CA GLU A 235 36.52 -16.27 -4.75
C GLU A 235 35.25 -16.10 -5.58
N GLU A 236 34.46 -17.16 -5.80
CA GLU A 236 33.17 -17.05 -6.52
C GLU A 236 32.07 -16.31 -5.72
N CYS A 237 32.24 -16.22 -4.40
CA CYS A 237 31.32 -15.56 -3.47
C CYS A 237 31.71 -14.09 -3.20
N VAL A 238 32.79 -13.58 -3.81
CA VAL A 238 33.28 -12.19 -3.72
C VAL A 238 32.47 -11.22 -4.62
N MET A 239 32.65 -9.91 -4.43
CA MET A 239 32.26 -8.87 -5.39
C MET A 239 33.46 -8.00 -5.77
N PRO A 240 33.50 -7.40 -6.98
CA PRO A 240 34.56 -6.47 -7.36
C PRO A 240 34.60 -5.20 -6.49
N LYS A 241 35.70 -4.44 -6.54
CA LYS A 241 35.82 -3.12 -5.89
C LYS A 241 34.74 -2.14 -6.37
N GLY A 242 34.41 -1.18 -5.51
CA GLY A 242 33.34 -0.19 -5.75
C GLY A 242 31.96 -0.81 -6.03
N SER A 243 31.75 -2.08 -5.72
CA SER A 243 30.54 -2.85 -6.00
C SER A 243 29.92 -3.37 -4.71
N LEU A 244 28.67 -3.81 -4.74
CA LEU A 244 27.98 -4.41 -3.59
C LEU A 244 27.27 -5.72 -3.95
N ARG A 245 27.24 -6.67 -3.01
CA ARG A 245 26.58 -7.98 -3.15
C ARG A 245 25.54 -8.19 -2.06
N THR A 246 24.38 -8.69 -2.46
CA THR A 246 23.27 -9.04 -1.55
C THR A 246 23.28 -10.54 -1.31
N TYR A 247 23.72 -10.96 -0.13
CA TYR A 247 23.63 -12.35 0.34
C TYR A 247 22.23 -12.57 0.94
N LEU A 248 21.45 -13.43 0.30
CA LEU A 248 20.14 -13.90 0.78
C LEU A 248 20.35 -15.02 1.81
N PRO A 249 19.39 -15.29 2.71
CA PRO A 249 19.52 -16.40 3.67
C PRO A 249 19.56 -17.79 3.04
N GLY A 250 20.12 -18.74 3.80
CA GLY A 250 20.46 -20.08 3.31
C GLY A 250 21.57 -20.04 2.26
N PHE A 251 22.70 -19.41 2.60
CA PHE A 251 23.89 -19.28 1.75
C PHE A 251 24.70 -20.59 1.77
N ARG A 252 25.02 -21.13 0.60
CA ARG A 252 25.65 -22.45 0.40
C ARG A 252 26.87 -22.32 -0.52
N PRO A 253 28.06 -22.01 0.02
CA PRO A 253 29.26 -21.79 -0.79
C PRO A 253 29.73 -23.05 -1.55
N ASP A 254 29.34 -24.23 -1.08
CA ASP A 254 29.66 -25.53 -1.70
C ASP A 254 28.76 -25.88 -2.91
N ASP A 255 27.75 -25.06 -3.21
CA ASP A 255 26.83 -25.23 -4.34
C ASP A 255 27.14 -24.18 -5.43
N PRO A 256 27.71 -24.58 -6.59
CA PRO A 256 28.05 -23.66 -7.68
C PRO A 256 26.87 -22.90 -8.29
N THR A 257 25.62 -23.28 -7.98
CA THR A 257 24.41 -22.56 -8.42
C THR A 257 23.98 -21.48 -7.42
N ASP A 258 24.34 -21.60 -6.14
CA ASP A 258 23.91 -20.69 -5.08
C ASP A 258 24.44 -19.26 -5.29
N ARG A 259 25.65 -19.14 -5.87
CA ARG A 259 26.28 -17.86 -6.23
C ARG A 259 25.36 -16.95 -7.06
N PHE A 260 24.47 -17.49 -7.88
CA PHE A 260 23.53 -16.75 -8.72
C PHE A 260 22.33 -16.17 -7.95
N ARG A 261 21.96 -16.74 -6.79
CA ARG A 261 20.96 -16.15 -5.88
C ARG A 261 21.45 -14.84 -5.24
N HIS A 262 22.76 -14.60 -5.24
CA HIS A 262 23.40 -13.52 -4.49
C HIS A 262 23.85 -12.39 -5.40
N ARG A 263 22.86 -11.55 -5.78
CA ARG A 263 22.99 -10.45 -6.75
C ARG A 263 24.19 -9.54 -6.45
N VAL A 264 25.03 -9.33 -7.46
CA VAL A 264 26.10 -8.31 -7.47
C VAL A 264 25.64 -7.09 -8.26
N LEU A 265 25.80 -5.89 -7.70
CA LEU A 265 25.64 -4.62 -8.39
C LEU A 265 27.00 -3.95 -8.50
N THR A 266 27.54 -3.95 -9.73
CA THR A 266 28.90 -3.48 -10.02
C THR A 266 29.04 -1.97 -9.95
N ALA A 267 30.26 -1.47 -9.74
CA ALA A 267 30.59 -0.04 -9.75
C ALA A 267 29.97 0.74 -10.93
N ALA A 268 29.99 0.17 -12.15
CA ALA A 268 29.36 0.77 -13.32
C ALA A 268 27.83 0.92 -13.18
N THR A 269 27.15 -0.08 -12.60
CA THR A 269 25.71 -0.07 -12.34
C THR A 269 25.35 0.99 -11.30
N LEU A 270 26.17 1.11 -10.24
CA LEU A 270 25.99 2.10 -9.19
C LEU A 270 26.25 3.53 -9.71
N LEU A 271 27.30 3.73 -10.52
CA LEU A 271 27.62 5.00 -11.15
C LEU A 271 26.51 5.49 -12.11
N ARG A 272 25.92 4.60 -12.92
CA ARG A 272 24.76 4.94 -13.77
C ARG A 272 23.53 5.37 -12.94
N GLY A 273 23.35 4.80 -11.76
CA GLY A 273 22.31 5.18 -10.80
C GLY A 273 22.68 6.37 -9.90
N TYR A 274 23.83 7.01 -10.09
CA TYR A 274 24.28 8.16 -9.29
C TYR A 274 23.98 9.48 -9.99
N ASP A 275 23.49 10.46 -9.22
CA ASP A 275 23.27 11.83 -9.66
C ASP A 275 24.38 12.72 -9.10
N GLU A 276 25.31 13.14 -9.95
CA GLU A 276 26.44 14.00 -9.57
C GLU A 276 25.99 15.39 -9.09
N THR A 277 24.88 15.90 -9.61
CA THR A 277 24.33 17.23 -9.26
C THR A 277 23.72 17.19 -7.86
N ARG A 278 22.95 16.14 -7.54
CA ARG A 278 22.34 15.93 -6.22
C ARG A 278 23.26 15.22 -5.22
N LYS A 279 24.41 14.72 -5.68
CA LYS A 279 25.45 13.95 -4.94
C LYS A 279 24.90 12.74 -4.19
N LYS A 280 23.95 12.03 -4.82
CA LYS A 280 23.17 10.92 -4.23
C LYS A 280 22.81 9.92 -5.32
N PHE A 281 22.53 8.68 -4.95
CA PHE A 281 21.87 7.76 -5.86
C PHE A 281 20.43 8.20 -6.13
N ARG A 282 19.96 7.91 -7.35
CA ARG A 282 18.56 8.12 -7.74
C ARG A 282 17.65 7.14 -6.98
N PRO A 283 16.39 7.50 -6.66
CA PRO A 283 15.48 6.65 -5.88
C PRO A 283 15.27 5.25 -6.47
N GLU A 284 15.38 5.11 -7.78
CA GLU A 284 15.15 3.87 -8.52
C GLU A 284 16.24 2.84 -8.19
N LEU A 285 17.50 3.25 -8.04
CA LEU A 285 18.58 2.34 -7.62
C LEU A 285 18.40 1.88 -6.17
N SER A 286 17.93 2.76 -5.28
CA SER A 286 17.57 2.40 -3.90
C SER A 286 16.45 1.35 -3.87
N ALA A 287 15.41 1.54 -4.69
CA ALA A 287 14.34 0.54 -4.87
C ALA A 287 14.86 -0.77 -5.47
N ILE A 288 15.74 -0.74 -6.48
CA ILE A 288 16.33 -1.93 -7.12
C ILE A 288 17.18 -2.76 -6.14
N ILE A 289 17.88 -2.11 -5.19
CA ILE A 289 18.65 -2.78 -4.13
C ILE A 289 17.71 -3.34 -3.06
N ALA A 290 16.72 -2.56 -2.63
CA ALA A 290 15.74 -2.96 -1.64
C ALA A 290 14.78 -4.07 -2.11
N ARG A 291 14.60 -4.21 -3.43
CA ARG A 291 13.66 -5.13 -4.06
C ARG A 291 13.83 -6.58 -3.58
N THR A 292 15.00 -7.18 -3.78
CA THR A 292 15.22 -8.61 -3.48
C THR A 292 15.12 -8.95 -1.98
N PRO A 293 15.68 -8.15 -1.04
CA PRO A 293 15.46 -8.38 0.39
C PRO A 293 13.99 -8.27 0.83
N CYS A 294 13.24 -7.30 0.29
CA CYS A 294 11.83 -7.09 0.61
C CYS A 294 10.91 -8.13 -0.04
N GLU A 295 11.23 -8.61 -1.26
CA GLU A 295 10.58 -9.77 -1.90
C GLU A 295 10.78 -11.03 -1.05
N TYR A 296 12.02 -11.38 -0.72
CA TYR A 296 12.34 -12.59 0.04
C TYR A 296 11.59 -12.67 1.39
N LEU A 297 11.57 -11.59 2.17
CA LEU A 297 10.86 -11.54 3.46
C LEU A 297 9.33 -11.50 3.33
N TRP A 298 8.80 -10.98 2.23
CA TRP A 298 7.36 -11.00 1.97
C TRP A 298 6.89 -12.40 1.56
N GLU A 299 7.62 -13.05 0.65
CA GLU A 299 7.24 -14.31 0.01
C GLU A 299 7.56 -15.55 0.87
N LYS A 300 8.66 -15.56 1.64
CA LYS A 300 8.99 -16.64 2.61
C LYS A 300 7.90 -16.83 3.68
N GLY A 301 7.08 -15.80 3.91
CA GLY A 301 6.03 -15.79 4.91
C GLY A 301 6.56 -15.66 6.35
N LEU A 302 5.67 -15.87 7.31
CA LEU A 302 6.03 -15.95 8.73
C LEU A 302 6.39 -17.37 9.15
N ASP A 303 7.39 -17.49 10.02
CA ASP A 303 7.77 -18.73 10.68
C ASP A 303 6.58 -19.38 11.42
N LYS A 304 6.62 -20.70 11.59
CA LYS A 304 5.50 -21.52 12.10
C LYS A 304 4.99 -21.04 13.47
N GLU A 305 5.85 -20.46 14.29
CA GLU A 305 5.53 -19.93 15.61
C GLU A 305 4.84 -18.55 15.52
N LEU A 306 5.43 -17.60 14.81
CA LEU A 306 4.87 -16.25 14.58
C LEU A 306 3.50 -16.33 13.88
N ARG A 307 3.35 -17.24 12.92
CA ARG A 307 2.10 -17.52 12.21
C ARG A 307 0.99 -18.04 13.13
N ARG A 308 1.33 -18.83 14.15
CA ARG A 308 0.39 -19.28 15.21
C ARG A 308 0.02 -18.12 16.13
N ALA A 309 0.99 -17.29 16.52
CA ALA A 309 0.76 -16.12 17.36
C ALA A 309 -0.21 -15.12 16.69
N GLN A 310 -0.04 -14.86 15.39
CA GLN A 310 -0.98 -14.06 14.61
C GLN A 310 -2.39 -14.68 14.57
N ALA A 311 -2.52 -15.98 14.25
CA ALA A 311 -3.83 -16.63 14.10
C ALA A 311 -4.69 -16.59 15.39
N LEU A 312 -4.05 -16.59 16.57
CA LEU A 312 -4.75 -16.43 17.86
C LEU A 312 -5.29 -15.00 18.05
N LEU A 313 -4.50 -13.98 17.65
CA LEU A 313 -4.93 -12.58 17.69
C LEU A 313 -6.05 -12.31 16.67
N ASP A 314 -5.91 -12.78 15.43
CA ASP A 314 -6.95 -12.67 14.40
C ASP A 314 -8.27 -13.34 14.85
N LYS A 315 -8.22 -14.48 15.56
CA LYS A 315 -9.40 -15.11 16.17
C LYS A 315 -10.02 -14.23 17.27
N LYS A 316 -9.21 -13.60 18.13
CA LYS A 316 -9.69 -12.72 19.22
C LYS A 316 -10.37 -11.45 18.70
N ARG A 317 -10.08 -11.02 17.47
CA ARG A 317 -10.72 -9.85 16.82
C ARG A 317 -12.25 -9.91 16.82
N LEU A 318 -12.84 -11.11 16.86
CA LEU A 318 -14.29 -11.33 16.87
C LEU A 318 -14.97 -11.05 18.21
N THR A 319 -14.22 -10.89 19.31
CA THR A 319 -14.77 -10.78 20.68
C THR A 319 -14.50 -9.45 21.38
N VAL A 320 -13.80 -8.51 20.74
CA VAL A 320 -13.40 -7.23 21.35
C VAL A 320 -14.39 -6.09 21.06
N PRO A 321 -14.53 -5.09 21.96
CA PRO A 321 -15.42 -3.95 21.76
C PRO A 321 -14.99 -3.06 20.58
N THR A 322 -15.92 -2.22 20.12
CA THR A 322 -15.66 -1.16 19.12
C THR A 322 -15.96 0.21 19.71
N PHE A 323 -14.94 1.05 19.84
CA PHE A 323 -14.99 2.40 20.39
C PHE A 323 -15.10 3.47 19.29
N HIS A 324 -15.69 4.63 19.61
CA HIS A 324 -15.83 5.76 18.68
C HIS A 324 -15.34 7.08 19.30
N PRO A 325 -14.02 7.25 19.56
CA PRO A 325 -13.51 8.32 20.44
C PRO A 325 -13.93 9.75 20.05
N LEU A 326 -13.98 10.05 18.75
CA LEU A 326 -14.38 11.38 18.26
C LEU A 326 -15.89 11.64 18.25
N ARG A 327 -16.73 10.61 18.49
CA ARG A 327 -18.18 10.77 18.71
C ARG A 327 -18.53 10.75 20.20
N GLU A 328 -17.80 9.96 20.99
CA GLU A 328 -17.96 9.88 22.44
C GLU A 328 -17.46 11.15 23.13
N SER A 329 -16.33 11.73 22.69
CA SER A 329 -15.89 13.05 23.16
C SER A 329 -16.89 14.16 22.83
N ALA A 330 -17.45 14.20 21.62
CA ALA A 330 -18.48 15.18 21.23
C ALA A 330 -19.71 15.11 22.15
N ARG A 331 -20.27 13.91 22.37
CA ARG A 331 -21.39 13.68 23.30
C ARG A 331 -21.04 14.02 24.76
N THR A 332 -19.80 13.77 25.18
CA THR A 332 -19.35 14.10 26.55
C THR A 332 -19.24 15.61 26.74
N VAL A 333 -18.78 16.35 25.72
CA VAL A 333 -18.78 17.82 25.72
C VAL A 333 -20.20 18.37 25.70
N GLU A 334 -21.11 17.83 24.87
CA GLU A 334 -22.53 18.22 24.86
C GLU A 334 -23.19 17.99 26.23
N LEU A 335 -22.96 16.83 26.86
CA LEU A 335 -23.49 16.51 28.19
C LEU A 335 -22.88 17.36 29.31
N LEU A 336 -21.62 17.75 29.18
CA LEU A 336 -20.97 18.68 30.11
C LEU A 336 -21.51 20.10 29.94
N ASP A 337 -21.61 20.63 28.72
CA ASP A 337 -22.14 21.97 28.45
C ASP A 337 -23.62 22.08 28.84
N GLU A 338 -24.41 21.03 28.61
CA GLU A 338 -25.79 20.92 29.05
C GLU A 338 -25.94 20.76 30.58
N LYS A 339 -24.96 20.15 31.27
CA LYS A 339 -24.91 20.11 32.74
C LYS A 339 -24.48 21.46 33.32
N VAL A 340 -23.48 22.11 32.72
CA VAL A 340 -23.03 23.47 33.09
C VAL A 340 -24.13 24.50 32.85
N ARG A 341 -24.88 24.43 31.75
CA ARG A 341 -26.10 25.24 31.55
C ARG A 341 -27.13 25.03 32.66
N ARG A 342 -27.26 23.80 33.18
CA ARG A 342 -28.17 23.49 34.28
C ARG A 342 -27.69 24.03 35.63
N GLU A 343 -26.39 23.98 35.91
CA GLU A 343 -25.78 24.55 37.12
C GLU A 343 -25.72 26.09 37.07
N VAL A 344 -25.43 26.70 35.92
CA VAL A 344 -25.51 28.16 35.70
C VAL A 344 -26.97 28.64 35.77
N GLY A 345 -27.92 27.92 35.18
CA GLY A 345 -29.35 28.21 35.30
C GLY A 345 -29.88 28.07 36.73
N ALA A 346 -29.35 27.13 37.52
CA ALA A 346 -29.66 27.01 38.94
C ALA A 346 -29.11 28.21 39.74
N SER A 347 -27.83 28.57 39.55
CA SER A 347 -27.21 29.72 40.22
C SER A 347 -27.91 31.05 39.89
N LEU A 348 -28.30 31.25 38.63
CA LEU A 348 -29.09 32.43 38.21
C LEU A 348 -30.53 32.43 38.76
N SER A 349 -31.02 31.29 39.27
CA SER A 349 -32.34 31.18 39.90
C SER A 349 -32.31 31.37 41.42
N THR A 350 -31.14 31.33 42.07
CA THR A 350 -31.02 31.47 43.53
C THR A 350 -30.87 32.92 44.01
N ASP A 351 -30.29 33.82 43.22
CA ASP A 351 -30.09 35.23 43.62
C ASP A 351 -31.36 36.11 43.44
N ALA A 352 -32.49 35.52 43.05
CA ALA A 352 -33.69 36.23 42.61
C ALA A 352 -34.83 36.29 43.65
N ARG A 353 -34.55 36.15 44.96
CA ARG A 353 -35.51 36.43 46.05
C ARG A 353 -34.86 36.56 47.44
N GLU A 354 -34.62 37.80 47.87
CA GLU A 354 -35.15 38.42 49.11
C GLU A 354 -34.31 39.62 49.57
N THR A 355 -34.93 40.81 49.63
CA THR A 355 -34.58 41.87 50.60
C THR A 355 -35.70 42.93 50.62
N PRO A 356 -36.33 43.23 51.79
CA PRO A 356 -37.40 44.21 51.90
C PRO A 356 -36.92 45.61 52.34
N GLU A 357 -37.83 46.58 52.19
CA GLU A 357 -37.93 47.86 52.93
C GLU A 357 -36.80 48.92 52.88
N ALA A 358 -37.01 49.88 51.97
CA ALA A 358 -37.28 51.28 52.32
C ALA A 358 -36.36 52.08 53.28
N ALA A 359 -35.57 53.00 52.70
CA ALA A 359 -35.31 54.31 53.28
C ALA A 359 -35.14 55.37 52.17
N GLY A 360 -36.00 56.38 52.12
CA GLY A 360 -35.98 57.40 51.07
C GLY A 360 -35.17 58.65 51.41
N LYS A 361 -34.62 59.33 50.39
CA LYS A 361 -34.24 60.76 50.43
C LYS A 361 -34.32 61.36 49.02
N SER A 362 -34.62 62.66 48.96
CA SER A 362 -34.96 63.41 47.73
C SER A 362 -33.80 64.27 47.23
N GLY A 363 -33.76 64.54 45.92
CA GLY A 363 -33.00 65.70 45.39
C GLY A 363 -32.67 65.68 43.88
N SER A 364 -33.36 66.53 43.11
CA SER A 364 -32.95 67.06 41.77
C SER A 364 -32.86 66.10 40.56
N ALA A 365 -33.14 66.54 39.31
CA ALA A 365 -33.82 67.74 38.81
C ALA A 365 -34.32 67.57 37.34
N TYR A 366 -35.24 68.46 36.88
CA TYR A 366 -35.71 68.79 35.51
C TYR A 366 -35.76 67.69 34.40
N ARG A 367 -36.87 67.33 33.73
CA ARG A 367 -38.05 68.06 33.16
C ARG A 367 -37.83 68.71 31.77
N ALA A 368 -38.31 68.03 30.71
CA ALA A 368 -39.00 68.56 29.51
C ALA A 368 -39.42 67.38 28.60
N THR A 369 -40.57 67.28 27.93
CA THR A 369 -41.80 68.13 27.88
C THR A 369 -43.01 67.31 27.39
N CYS A 370 -44.24 67.70 27.78
CA CYS A 370 -45.52 67.20 27.23
C CYS A 370 -45.91 67.96 25.90
N PRO A 371 -47.12 67.89 25.28
CA PRO A 371 -48.48 67.52 25.75
C PRO A 371 -49.00 66.16 25.20
N ASP A 372 -49.94 65.41 25.77
CA ASP A 372 -51.21 65.69 26.51
C ASP A 372 -52.46 65.99 25.66
N THR A 373 -53.54 65.21 25.88
CA THR A 373 -54.93 65.68 26.10
C THR A 373 -55.76 64.52 26.74
N HIS A 374 -56.75 64.86 27.56
CA HIS A 374 -57.52 64.03 28.53
C HIS A 374 -59.04 64.34 28.40
N PRO A 375 -59.98 64.02 29.34
CA PRO A 375 -60.33 62.82 30.16
C PRO A 375 -61.85 62.46 29.90
N PRO A 376 -62.75 61.97 30.82
CA PRO A 376 -62.72 61.33 32.17
C PRO A 376 -63.37 59.89 32.13
N SER A 377 -64.05 59.24 33.11
CA SER A 377 -64.58 59.53 34.47
C SER A 377 -64.74 58.22 35.32
N ALA A 378 -65.47 58.23 36.47
CA ALA A 378 -65.60 57.12 37.43
C ALA A 378 -66.97 57.02 38.18
N GLU A 379 -67.03 56.22 39.28
CA GLU A 379 -68.08 55.99 40.32
C GLU A 379 -69.04 54.77 40.19
N SER A 380 -69.63 54.11 41.24
CA SER A 380 -69.24 53.83 42.67
C SER A 380 -70.26 52.91 43.44
N ALA A 381 -69.75 52.03 44.35
CA ALA A 381 -70.37 51.55 45.64
C ALA A 381 -71.63 50.58 45.64
N PRO A 382 -72.21 50.13 46.81
CA PRO A 382 -71.64 49.10 47.75
C PRO A 382 -72.63 48.06 48.43
N ASP A 383 -72.04 47.11 49.20
CA ASP A 383 -72.42 46.26 50.37
C ASP A 383 -73.87 46.00 50.91
N VAL A 384 -74.07 44.80 51.54
CA VAL A 384 -74.62 44.52 52.93
C VAL A 384 -74.68 42.98 53.25
N ASN A 385 -74.90 42.54 54.51
CA ASN A 385 -74.43 41.24 55.08
C ASN A 385 -75.37 40.56 56.16
N VAL A 386 -75.15 39.25 56.45
CA VAL A 386 -75.65 38.36 57.58
C VAL A 386 -77.20 38.15 57.76
N PRO A 387 -77.75 37.19 58.60
CA PRO A 387 -77.16 36.08 59.43
C PRO A 387 -77.87 34.67 59.50
N SER A 388 -77.06 33.62 59.82
CA SER A 388 -77.26 32.51 60.81
C SER A 388 -78.26 31.30 60.69
N ALA A 389 -77.65 30.09 60.62
CA ALA A 389 -77.87 28.82 61.38
C ALA A 389 -79.19 27.97 61.34
N GLY A 390 -79.02 26.63 61.24
CA GLY A 390 -80.02 25.58 61.59
C GLY A 390 -79.66 24.16 61.07
N LEU A 391 -79.57 23.14 61.95
CA LEU A 391 -79.09 21.77 61.58
C LEU A 391 -80.16 20.84 60.97
N SER A 392 -79.79 20.04 59.95
CA SER A 392 -80.00 18.56 59.89
C SER A 392 -79.46 17.90 58.60
N LYS A 393 -79.28 16.57 58.60
CA LYS A 393 -78.74 15.69 57.53
C LYS A 393 -79.86 14.75 57.00
N PRO A 394 -79.64 13.93 55.94
CA PRO A 394 -78.89 14.12 54.68
C PRO A 394 -79.74 13.73 53.43
N ARG A 395 -79.18 13.80 52.21
CA ARG A 395 -79.66 12.99 51.07
C ARG A 395 -78.57 12.75 50.01
N GLU A 396 -78.62 11.61 49.32
CA GLU A 396 -77.58 11.13 48.41
C GLU A 396 -77.62 11.83 47.03
N GLN A 397 -76.47 12.31 46.53
CA GLN A 397 -76.36 12.73 45.12
C GLN A 397 -74.92 12.88 44.55
N ALA A 398 -73.89 12.31 45.18
CA ALA A 398 -72.48 12.67 44.90
C ALA A 398 -71.66 11.67 44.04
N GLU A 399 -72.21 10.54 43.57
CA GLU A 399 -71.40 9.45 43.01
C GLU A 399 -71.46 9.27 41.47
N HIS A 400 -72.38 9.93 40.76
CA HIS A 400 -72.65 9.62 39.34
C HIS A 400 -71.77 10.32 38.28
N LEU A 401 -70.81 11.18 38.66
CA LEU A 401 -70.01 12.00 37.71
C LEU A 401 -68.53 11.58 37.57
N THR A 402 -68.12 10.45 38.14
CA THR A 402 -66.73 9.96 38.08
C THR A 402 -66.39 9.26 36.75
N TRP A 403 -67.34 8.50 36.17
CA TRP A 403 -67.07 7.55 35.09
C TRP A 403 -66.62 8.16 33.76
N TYR A 404 -66.99 9.40 33.45
CA TYR A 404 -66.67 10.05 32.16
C TYR A 404 -65.36 10.86 32.19
N GLN A 405 -64.69 10.99 33.34
CA GLN A 405 -63.40 11.68 33.46
C GLN A 405 -62.32 11.17 32.48
N PRO A 406 -62.17 9.85 32.22
CA PRO A 406 -61.22 9.34 31.22
C PRO A 406 -61.58 9.80 29.80
N LEU A 407 -62.87 9.79 29.44
CA LEU A 407 -63.36 10.23 28.13
C LEU A 407 -63.11 11.72 27.92
N GLN A 408 -63.35 12.56 28.94
CA GLN A 408 -63.06 14.00 28.87
C GLN A 408 -61.55 14.28 28.69
N ARG A 409 -60.67 13.51 29.35
CA ARG A 409 -59.22 13.60 29.12
C ARG A 409 -58.82 13.18 27.70
N LEU A 410 -59.46 12.15 27.15
CA LEU A 410 -59.21 11.68 25.79
C LEU A 410 -59.62 12.73 24.75
N ILE A 411 -60.82 13.31 24.87
CA ILE A 411 -61.31 14.37 23.96
C ILE A 411 -60.42 15.62 24.06
N ARG A 412 -59.94 15.98 25.26
CA ARG A 412 -59.02 17.12 25.45
C ARG A 412 -57.67 16.97 24.74
N ARG A 413 -57.27 15.77 24.32
CA ARG A 413 -56.08 15.55 23.48
C ARG A 413 -56.24 16.12 22.06
N PHE A 414 -57.48 16.29 21.60
CA PHE A 414 -57.82 16.84 20.27
C PHE A 414 -58.49 18.24 20.38
N LEU A 415 -59.22 18.51 21.46
CA LEU A 415 -59.84 19.82 21.75
C LEU A 415 -59.42 20.31 23.15
N PRO A 416 -58.29 21.04 23.31
CA PRO A 416 -57.67 21.33 24.61
C PRO A 416 -58.58 21.97 25.67
N PHE A 417 -59.55 22.79 25.25
CA PHE A 417 -60.45 23.53 26.16
C PHE A 417 -61.76 22.80 26.49
N PHE A 418 -61.97 21.58 25.98
CA PHE A 418 -63.26 20.88 26.03
C PHE A 418 -63.79 20.67 27.47
N SER A 419 -64.95 21.25 27.76
CA SER A 419 -65.53 21.33 29.11
C SER A 419 -67.06 21.28 29.03
N PRO A 420 -67.66 20.07 28.89
CA PRO A 420 -69.09 19.93 28.63
C PRO A 420 -69.92 20.39 29.84
N ARG A 421 -71.01 21.12 29.58
CA ARG A 421 -72.01 21.53 30.58
C ARG A 421 -73.39 20.93 30.29
N THR A 422 -73.60 20.39 29.09
CA THR A 422 -74.82 19.75 28.62
C THR A 422 -74.51 18.41 27.93
N PRO A 423 -75.51 17.51 27.76
CA PRO A 423 -75.33 16.29 26.96
C PRO A 423 -74.97 16.57 25.49
N ALA A 424 -75.45 17.69 24.92
CA ALA A 424 -75.14 18.08 23.55
C ALA A 424 -73.66 18.43 23.35
N ASP A 425 -73.03 19.08 24.34
CA ASP A 425 -71.59 19.33 24.33
C ASP A 425 -70.80 18.01 24.30
N LEU A 426 -71.25 17.00 25.05
CA LEU A 426 -70.62 15.69 25.09
C LEU A 426 -70.68 14.99 23.73
N THR A 427 -71.83 15.01 23.06
CA THR A 427 -71.99 14.50 21.70
C THR A 427 -71.07 15.22 20.71
N SER A 428 -70.97 16.56 20.79
CA SER A 428 -70.08 17.35 19.95
C SER A 428 -68.60 16.98 20.15
N GLY A 429 -68.17 16.81 21.40
CA GLY A 429 -66.81 16.36 21.74
C GLY A 429 -66.48 14.95 21.24
N VAL A 430 -67.44 14.03 21.29
CA VAL A 430 -67.29 12.66 20.74
C VAL A 430 -67.23 12.66 19.21
N MET A 431 -68.03 13.50 18.53
CA MET A 431 -67.95 13.67 17.07
C MET A 431 -66.60 14.25 16.63
N ALA A 432 -66.07 15.22 17.37
CA ALA A 432 -64.73 15.78 17.11
C ALA A 432 -63.61 14.76 17.36
N LEU A 433 -63.73 13.93 18.40
CA LEU A 433 -62.83 12.81 18.65
C LEU A 433 -62.86 11.77 17.50
N SER A 434 -64.04 11.42 16.99
CA SER A 434 -64.18 10.53 15.83
C SER A 434 -63.48 11.13 14.62
N SER A 435 -63.80 12.38 14.25
CA SER A 435 -63.18 13.06 13.10
C SER A 435 -61.65 13.17 13.21
N GLY A 436 -61.12 13.37 14.43
CA GLY A 436 -59.68 13.37 14.69
C GLY A 436 -59.03 11.99 14.54
N LEU A 437 -59.74 10.93 14.97
CA LEU A 437 -59.32 9.53 14.77
C LEU A 437 -59.39 9.12 13.29
N ASP A 438 -60.45 9.51 12.58
CA ASP A 438 -60.65 9.26 11.15
C ASP A 438 -59.57 9.96 10.31
N ALA A 439 -59.18 11.19 10.67
CA ALA A 439 -58.07 11.89 10.05
C ALA A 439 -56.72 11.21 10.33
N MET A 440 -56.48 10.76 11.57
CA MET A 440 -55.27 10.03 11.93
C MET A 440 -55.17 8.67 11.21
N ASN A 441 -56.28 7.96 11.06
CA ASN A 441 -56.34 6.71 10.30
C ASN A 441 -55.96 6.91 8.83
N ARG A 442 -56.46 7.97 8.17
CA ARG A 442 -56.06 8.29 6.78
C ARG A 442 -54.55 8.56 6.67
N THR A 443 -53.97 9.35 7.58
CA THR A 443 -52.51 9.56 7.58
C THR A 443 -51.72 8.28 7.85
N TYR A 444 -52.29 7.30 8.57
CA TYR A 444 -51.68 5.98 8.75
C TYR A 444 -51.78 5.11 7.49
N GLU A 445 -52.91 5.15 6.77
CA GLU A 445 -53.11 4.48 5.49
C GLU A 445 -52.16 5.04 4.41
N GLU A 446 -52.03 6.37 4.33
CA GLU A 446 -51.07 7.07 3.46
C GLU A 446 -49.62 6.66 3.77
N LEU A 447 -49.20 6.74 5.04
CA LEU A 447 -47.85 6.34 5.47
C LEU A 447 -47.58 4.84 5.32
N SER A 448 -48.60 3.98 5.43
CA SER A 448 -48.44 2.55 5.12
C SER A 448 -48.24 2.36 3.62
N SER A 449 -49.06 2.98 2.77
CA SER A 449 -48.90 2.89 1.31
C SER A 449 -47.56 3.45 0.84
N GLU A 450 -47.02 4.49 1.49
CA GLU A 450 -45.68 5.01 1.20
C GLU A 450 -44.58 4.05 1.67
N ARG A 451 -44.69 3.47 2.87
CA ARG A 451 -43.75 2.42 3.35
C ARG A 451 -43.74 1.23 2.41
N ASP A 452 -44.90 0.76 1.98
CA ASP A 452 -45.04 -0.46 1.19
C ASP A 452 -44.52 -0.23 -0.24
N LYS A 453 -44.69 0.99 -0.79
CA LYS A 453 -44.02 1.45 -2.04
C LYS A 453 -42.50 1.50 -1.89
N LEU A 454 -41.98 2.15 -0.84
CA LEU A 454 -40.53 2.24 -0.58
C LEU A 454 -39.90 0.87 -0.34
N SER A 455 -40.64 -0.07 0.26
CA SER A 455 -40.20 -1.46 0.42
C SER A 455 -40.08 -2.19 -0.92
N GLY A 456 -41.01 -1.95 -1.85
CA GLY A 456 -40.93 -2.46 -3.23
C GLY A 456 -39.76 -1.87 -4.02
N GLU A 457 -39.53 -0.55 -3.91
CA GLU A 457 -38.38 0.13 -4.54
C GLU A 457 -37.04 -0.38 -3.97
N LEU A 458 -36.96 -0.60 -2.65
CA LEU A 458 -35.79 -1.19 -1.98
C LEU A 458 -35.52 -2.63 -2.45
N GLN A 459 -36.57 -3.45 -2.59
CA GLN A 459 -36.44 -4.84 -3.04
C GLN A 459 -35.94 -4.90 -4.50
N ALA A 460 -36.51 -4.11 -5.41
CA ALA A 460 -36.07 -4.05 -6.80
C ALA A 460 -34.62 -3.51 -6.93
N ALA A 461 -34.25 -2.50 -6.14
CA ALA A 461 -32.88 -1.99 -6.09
C ALA A 461 -31.90 -3.05 -5.56
N LYS A 462 -32.32 -3.88 -4.62
CA LYS A 462 -31.52 -4.99 -4.09
C LYS A 462 -31.34 -6.10 -5.13
N GLU A 463 -32.40 -6.51 -5.84
CA GLU A 463 -32.32 -7.55 -6.88
C GLU A 463 -31.36 -7.16 -8.02
N LEU A 464 -31.35 -5.89 -8.43
CA LEU A 464 -30.38 -5.36 -9.39
C LEU A 464 -28.93 -5.40 -8.86
N LEU A 465 -28.74 -5.17 -7.56
CA LEU A 465 -27.41 -5.14 -6.93
C LEU A 465 -26.87 -6.55 -6.65
N ASP A 466 -27.72 -7.47 -6.23
CA ASP A 466 -27.40 -8.90 -6.09
C ASP A 466 -27.07 -9.52 -7.47
N GLY A 467 -27.78 -9.13 -8.53
CA GLY A 467 -27.46 -9.52 -9.92
C GLY A 467 -26.08 -9.00 -10.38
N ALA A 468 -25.83 -7.70 -10.23
CA ALA A 468 -24.52 -7.10 -10.58
C ALA A 468 -23.36 -7.65 -9.73
N ALA A 469 -23.63 -8.13 -8.51
CA ALA A 469 -22.64 -8.85 -7.70
C ALA A 469 -22.33 -10.24 -8.27
N GLY A 470 -23.34 -10.95 -8.81
CA GLY A 470 -23.17 -12.22 -9.53
C GLY A 470 -22.28 -12.06 -10.77
N ASP A 471 -22.62 -11.13 -11.66
CA ASP A 471 -21.81 -10.81 -12.85
C ASP A 471 -20.36 -10.44 -12.47
N SER A 472 -20.18 -9.70 -11.37
CA SER A 472 -18.85 -9.33 -10.86
C SER A 472 -18.04 -10.54 -10.37
N GLU A 473 -18.67 -11.58 -9.83
CA GLU A 473 -18.00 -12.79 -9.37
C GLU A 473 -17.69 -13.75 -10.53
N GLU A 474 -18.57 -13.88 -11.54
CA GLU A 474 -18.27 -14.63 -12.77
C GLU A 474 -17.09 -14.00 -13.54
N ILE A 475 -17.03 -12.67 -13.60
CA ILE A 475 -15.88 -11.96 -14.18
C ILE A 475 -14.60 -12.17 -13.34
N ARG A 476 -14.70 -12.46 -12.03
CA ARG A 476 -13.52 -12.79 -11.19
C ARG A 476 -13.07 -14.23 -11.39
N THR A 477 -13.98 -15.21 -11.42
CA THR A 477 -13.61 -16.61 -11.66
C THR A 477 -12.99 -16.77 -13.04
N LEU A 478 -13.62 -16.22 -14.09
CA LEU A 478 -13.06 -16.25 -15.46
C LEU A 478 -11.70 -15.55 -15.56
N LYS A 479 -11.43 -14.50 -14.78
CA LYS A 479 -10.07 -13.90 -14.70
C LYS A 479 -9.09 -14.81 -13.96
N GLN A 480 -9.50 -15.39 -12.84
CA GLN A 480 -8.65 -16.27 -12.06
C GLN A 480 -8.29 -17.54 -12.83
N ASP A 481 -9.22 -18.07 -13.62
CA ASP A 481 -9.03 -19.23 -14.49
C ASP A 481 -8.13 -18.90 -15.68
N ASN A 482 -8.25 -17.71 -16.30
CA ASN A 482 -7.25 -17.25 -17.28
C ASN A 482 -5.85 -17.10 -16.66
N GLU A 483 -5.73 -16.56 -15.45
CA GLU A 483 -4.45 -16.49 -14.72
C GLU A 483 -3.89 -17.87 -14.32
N ASN A 484 -4.76 -18.89 -14.17
CA ASN A 484 -4.35 -20.28 -13.96
C ASN A 484 -3.88 -20.93 -15.27
N LEU A 485 -4.63 -20.77 -16.35
CA LEU A 485 -4.29 -21.28 -17.69
C LEU A 485 -3.00 -20.64 -18.23
N ASP A 486 -2.78 -19.33 -18.04
CA ASP A 486 -1.52 -18.67 -18.39
C ASP A 486 -0.33 -19.25 -17.59
N ARG A 487 -0.56 -19.69 -16.35
CA ARG A 487 0.47 -20.31 -15.50
C ARG A 487 0.77 -21.74 -15.93
N GLU A 488 -0.26 -22.57 -16.09
CA GLU A 488 -0.15 -23.95 -16.61
C GLU A 488 0.51 -23.97 -18.00
N LEU A 489 0.18 -23.00 -18.86
CA LEU A 489 0.85 -22.82 -20.14
C LEU A 489 2.32 -22.43 -19.99
N SER A 490 2.66 -21.54 -19.05
CA SER A 490 4.06 -21.17 -18.79
C SER A 490 4.87 -22.35 -18.24
N GLU A 491 4.31 -23.12 -17.30
CA GLU A 491 4.92 -24.32 -16.72
C GLU A 491 5.10 -25.42 -17.79
N SER A 492 4.09 -25.65 -18.63
CA SER A 492 4.17 -26.61 -19.74
C SER A 492 5.14 -26.18 -20.85
N LEU A 493 5.25 -24.88 -21.13
CA LEU A 493 6.28 -24.34 -22.04
C LEU A 493 7.68 -24.54 -21.45
N GLU A 494 7.88 -24.30 -20.15
CA GLU A 494 9.17 -24.50 -19.49
C GLU A 494 9.56 -25.99 -19.39
N GLU A 495 8.60 -26.88 -19.11
CA GLU A 495 8.81 -28.33 -19.20
C GLU A 495 9.21 -28.74 -20.63
N ARG A 496 8.44 -28.34 -21.64
CA ARG A 496 8.71 -28.63 -23.05
C ARG A 496 10.08 -28.11 -23.49
N ASP A 497 10.45 -26.90 -23.08
CA ASP A 497 11.75 -26.30 -23.40
C ASP A 497 12.90 -26.96 -22.61
N SER A 498 12.64 -27.55 -21.43
CA SER A 498 13.60 -28.42 -20.73
C SER A 498 13.78 -29.78 -21.43
N LEU A 499 12.69 -30.37 -21.93
CA LEU A 499 12.71 -31.62 -22.68
C LEU A 499 13.36 -31.45 -24.05
N ALA A 500 13.15 -30.31 -24.72
CA ALA A 500 13.83 -29.95 -25.96
C ALA A 500 15.35 -29.86 -25.76
N ARG A 501 15.82 -29.12 -24.74
CA ARG A 501 17.25 -29.04 -24.37
C ARG A 501 17.82 -30.43 -24.04
N ARG A 502 17.09 -31.27 -23.30
CA ARG A 502 17.53 -32.63 -22.97
C ARG A 502 17.59 -33.55 -24.19
N ASN A 503 16.64 -33.47 -25.12
CA ASN A 503 16.69 -34.20 -26.39
C ASN A 503 17.85 -33.74 -27.27
N GLN A 504 18.08 -32.43 -27.39
CA GLN A 504 19.20 -31.86 -28.15
C GLN A 504 20.57 -32.29 -27.56
N TYR A 505 20.69 -32.33 -26.23
CA TYR A 505 21.87 -32.89 -25.55
C TYR A 505 22.07 -34.38 -25.86
N LEU A 506 21.01 -35.19 -25.79
CA LEU A 506 21.07 -36.63 -26.11
C LEU A 506 21.42 -36.88 -27.58
N GLU A 507 20.84 -36.12 -28.51
CA GLU A 507 21.20 -36.18 -29.93
C GLU A 507 22.66 -35.81 -30.19
N TRP A 508 23.14 -34.73 -29.57
CA TRP A 508 24.55 -34.33 -29.69
C TRP A 508 25.47 -35.43 -29.14
N LYS A 509 25.13 -36.06 -28.01
CA LYS A 509 25.92 -37.14 -27.40
C LYS A 509 25.90 -38.44 -28.22
N VAL A 510 24.78 -38.74 -28.90
CA VAL A 510 24.69 -39.85 -29.87
C VAL A 510 25.50 -39.56 -31.15
N LYS A 511 25.50 -38.31 -31.62
CA LYS A 511 26.30 -37.87 -32.79
C LYS A 511 27.80 -37.79 -32.50
N ASN A 512 28.20 -37.54 -31.24
CA ASN A 512 29.59 -37.36 -30.81
C ASN A 512 29.98 -38.34 -29.67
N PRO A 513 29.98 -39.67 -29.90
CA PRO A 513 30.09 -40.68 -28.84
C PRO A 513 31.48 -40.77 -28.15
N GLY A 514 32.46 -39.99 -28.60
CA GLY A 514 33.78 -39.86 -27.98
C GLY A 514 34.10 -38.47 -27.41
N ALA A 515 33.18 -37.50 -27.52
CA ALA A 515 33.38 -36.15 -27.00
C ALA A 515 33.06 -36.09 -25.50
N THR A 516 33.87 -35.34 -24.76
CA THR A 516 33.61 -34.97 -23.37
C THR A 516 32.56 -33.85 -23.31
N ASP A 517 31.81 -33.76 -22.20
CA ASP A 517 30.78 -32.71 -22.04
C ASP A 517 31.36 -31.27 -22.05
N ALA A 518 32.69 -31.11 -21.96
CA ALA A 518 33.42 -29.85 -22.09
C ALA A 518 33.75 -29.42 -23.53
N GLU A 519 33.57 -30.31 -24.52
CA GLU A 519 33.79 -30.02 -25.96
C GLU A 519 32.48 -29.59 -26.67
N ARG A 520 31.42 -29.35 -25.90
CA ARG A 520 30.12 -28.86 -26.38
C ARG A 520 30.13 -27.32 -26.47
N ASP A 521 29.50 -26.79 -27.51
CA ASP A 521 29.48 -25.34 -27.78
C ASP A 521 28.64 -24.57 -26.75
N PHE A 522 29.31 -24.10 -25.70
CA PHE A 522 28.74 -23.55 -24.47
C PHE A 522 27.96 -22.23 -24.69
N VAL A 523 28.13 -21.58 -25.84
CA VAL A 523 27.67 -20.21 -26.09
C VAL A 523 26.16 -20.14 -26.36
N GLU A 524 25.57 -21.09 -27.08
CA GLU A 524 24.11 -21.08 -27.34
C GLU A 524 23.29 -21.44 -26.10
N GLU A 525 23.81 -22.29 -25.21
CA GLU A 525 23.10 -22.68 -23.97
C GLU A 525 23.03 -21.53 -22.95
N GLN A 526 24.06 -20.67 -22.90
CA GLN A 526 24.04 -19.41 -22.15
C GLN A 526 23.02 -18.38 -22.68
N LEU A 527 22.61 -18.46 -23.95
CA LEU A 527 21.57 -17.56 -24.49
C LEU A 527 20.18 -17.93 -23.98
N ASP A 528 19.93 -19.21 -23.68
CA ASP A 528 18.64 -19.69 -23.19
C ASP A 528 18.42 -19.39 -21.68
N GLU A 529 19.45 -18.94 -20.95
CA GLU A 529 19.30 -18.38 -19.60
C GLU A 529 18.54 -17.04 -19.67
N ARG A 530 17.31 -16.99 -19.15
CA ARG A 530 16.48 -15.77 -19.15
C ARG A 530 17.01 -14.75 -18.13
N PRO A 531 17.23 -13.46 -18.48
CA PRO A 531 17.66 -12.45 -17.53
C PRO A 531 16.57 -12.12 -16.51
N THR A 532 16.99 -11.87 -15.28
CA THR A 532 16.13 -11.62 -14.10
C THR A 532 15.58 -10.19 -14.04
N SER A 533 16.26 -9.25 -14.70
CA SER A 533 15.99 -7.81 -14.63
C SER A 533 16.39 -7.10 -15.93
N MET A 534 15.80 -5.94 -16.17
CA MET A 534 16.10 -5.06 -17.30
C MET A 534 17.53 -4.49 -17.19
N SER A 535 18.00 -4.24 -15.96
CA SER A 535 19.41 -3.94 -15.64
C SER A 535 20.35 -5.03 -16.19
N GLU A 536 20.00 -6.30 -15.97
CA GLU A 536 20.79 -7.43 -16.43
C GLU A 536 20.77 -7.54 -17.96
N LEU A 537 19.59 -7.48 -18.59
CA LEU A 537 19.44 -7.45 -20.05
C LEU A 537 20.29 -6.34 -20.70
N PHE A 538 20.29 -5.13 -20.12
CA PHE A 538 21.12 -4.02 -20.60
C PHE A 538 22.61 -4.32 -20.46
N ASP A 539 23.03 -4.89 -19.33
CA ASP A 539 24.43 -5.27 -19.11
C ASP A 539 24.87 -6.41 -20.06
N ARG A 540 24.00 -7.39 -20.38
CA ARG A 540 24.25 -8.42 -21.42
C ARG A 540 24.52 -7.79 -22.79
N MET A 541 23.72 -6.78 -23.17
CA MET A 541 23.83 -6.10 -24.47
C MET A 541 24.99 -5.10 -24.57
N THR A 542 25.62 -4.70 -23.46
CA THR A 542 26.63 -3.62 -23.44
C THR A 542 28.03 -4.03 -22.96
N ARG A 543 28.17 -5.15 -22.25
CA ARG A 543 29.47 -5.58 -21.68
C ARG A 543 30.31 -6.51 -22.56
N GLY A 544 29.87 -6.80 -23.78
CA GLY A 544 30.58 -7.69 -24.72
C GLY A 544 30.48 -9.19 -24.41
N SER A 545 29.88 -9.59 -23.28
CA SER A 545 29.75 -11.01 -22.90
C SER A 545 28.94 -11.89 -23.89
N PHE A 546 28.21 -11.27 -24.82
CA PHE A 546 27.34 -11.94 -25.79
C PHE A 546 27.61 -11.44 -27.23
N GLU A 547 28.87 -11.50 -27.68
CA GLU A 547 29.28 -11.06 -29.03
C GLU A 547 28.48 -11.72 -30.17
N THR A 548 28.05 -12.97 -29.99
CA THR A 548 27.21 -13.69 -30.95
C THR A 548 25.78 -13.14 -31.06
N VAL A 549 25.36 -12.27 -30.14
CA VAL A 549 24.13 -11.47 -30.22
C VAL A 549 24.46 -10.08 -30.77
N THR A 550 25.47 -9.41 -30.20
CA THR A 550 25.80 -8.01 -30.55
C THR A 550 26.45 -7.83 -31.92
N LYS A 551 26.90 -8.92 -32.58
CA LYS A 551 27.17 -8.94 -34.04
C LYS A 551 25.97 -8.43 -34.84
N TYR A 552 24.76 -8.85 -34.47
CA TYR A 552 23.53 -8.62 -35.25
C TYR A 552 22.57 -7.61 -34.60
N VAL A 553 22.52 -7.50 -33.28
CA VAL A 553 21.52 -6.68 -32.55
C VAL A 553 22.23 -5.69 -31.63
N VAL A 554 21.96 -4.39 -31.80
CA VAL A 554 22.68 -3.31 -31.11
C VAL A 554 21.67 -2.32 -30.52
N LEU A 555 21.95 -1.82 -29.30
CA LEU A 555 21.21 -0.68 -28.73
C LEU A 555 21.72 0.61 -29.36
N SER A 556 20.83 1.41 -29.96
CA SER A 556 21.20 2.49 -30.89
C SER A 556 21.76 3.72 -30.19
N ASP A 557 21.22 4.04 -29.02
CA ASP A 557 21.81 4.95 -28.04
C ASP A 557 21.71 4.29 -26.65
N PRO A 558 22.75 3.53 -26.24
CA PRO A 558 22.75 2.86 -24.95
C PRO A 558 22.62 3.84 -23.78
N ASN A 559 23.10 5.08 -23.91
CA ASN A 559 23.12 6.06 -22.83
C ASN A 559 21.76 6.73 -22.64
N GLY A 560 21.13 7.18 -23.73
CA GLY A 560 19.77 7.71 -23.70
C GLY A 560 18.73 6.67 -23.24
N MET A 561 18.94 5.40 -23.58
CA MET A 561 18.01 4.31 -23.23
C MET A 561 18.13 3.82 -21.76
N VAL A 562 19.16 4.22 -20.99
CA VAL A 562 19.33 3.73 -19.60
C VAL A 562 18.12 4.09 -18.73
N GLU A 563 17.60 5.31 -18.84
CA GLU A 563 16.56 5.79 -17.92
C GLU A 563 15.22 5.08 -18.15
N ASP A 564 14.81 4.92 -19.41
CA ASP A 564 13.61 4.15 -19.77
C ASP A 564 13.72 2.68 -19.34
N ILE A 565 14.86 2.04 -19.59
CA ILE A 565 15.09 0.62 -19.27
C ILE A 565 15.11 0.37 -17.76
N LEU A 566 15.77 1.23 -16.98
CA LEU A 566 15.76 1.11 -15.51
C LEU A 566 14.41 1.50 -14.89
N THR A 567 13.62 2.35 -15.56
CA THR A 567 12.23 2.65 -15.16
C THR A 567 11.33 1.41 -15.27
N LEU A 568 11.65 0.44 -16.14
CA LEU A 568 10.95 -0.84 -16.21
C LEU A 568 11.32 -1.82 -15.08
N ASP A 569 12.53 -1.75 -14.51
CA ASP A 569 12.92 -2.54 -13.33
C ASP A 569 12.18 -2.11 -12.04
N ALA A 570 11.70 -0.87 -12.00
CA ALA A 570 10.83 -0.35 -10.95
C ALA A 570 9.36 -0.82 -11.10
N LEU A 571 8.99 -1.40 -12.25
CA LEU A 571 7.69 -2.04 -12.44
C LEU A 571 7.74 -3.52 -11.99
N VAL A 572 6.61 -4.04 -11.53
CA VAL A 572 6.53 -5.35 -10.84
C VAL A 572 6.53 -6.52 -11.85
N SER A 573 7.55 -6.63 -12.70
CA SER A 573 7.63 -7.69 -13.73
C SER A 573 9.05 -7.99 -14.24
N SER A 574 9.75 -8.89 -13.53
CA SER A 574 10.88 -9.66 -14.09
C SER A 574 10.52 -10.40 -15.39
N ARG A 575 9.23 -10.74 -15.56
CA ARG A 575 8.61 -11.26 -16.79
C ARG A 575 8.99 -10.48 -18.06
N TYR A 576 9.16 -9.15 -17.97
CA TYR A 576 9.51 -8.34 -19.14
C TYR A 576 10.97 -8.52 -19.58
N ALA A 577 11.90 -8.76 -18.67
CA ALA A 577 13.30 -9.01 -19.03
C ALA A 577 13.45 -10.32 -19.83
N ALA A 578 12.75 -11.38 -19.41
CA ALA A 578 12.68 -12.64 -20.14
C ALA A 578 12.10 -12.48 -21.56
N GLU A 579 10.96 -11.81 -21.71
CA GLU A 579 10.32 -11.62 -23.03
C GLU A 579 11.13 -10.70 -23.96
N PHE A 580 11.69 -9.58 -23.45
CA PHE A 580 12.53 -8.73 -24.29
C PHE A 580 13.84 -9.41 -24.70
N TRP A 581 14.43 -10.26 -23.85
CA TRP A 581 15.58 -11.09 -24.23
C TRP A 581 15.22 -12.09 -25.32
N ASN A 582 14.09 -12.80 -25.20
CA ASN A 582 13.56 -13.67 -26.24
C ASN A 582 13.40 -12.91 -27.59
N TYR A 583 12.86 -11.69 -27.58
CA TYR A 583 12.71 -10.89 -28.79
C TYR A 583 14.06 -10.41 -29.37
N ILE A 584 15.07 -10.13 -28.55
CA ILE A 584 16.45 -9.86 -28.98
C ILE A 584 17.05 -11.09 -29.69
N LEU A 585 16.86 -12.30 -29.13
CA LEU A 585 17.32 -13.54 -29.75
C LEU A 585 16.59 -13.86 -31.07
N VAL A 586 15.29 -13.57 -31.15
CA VAL A 586 14.50 -13.65 -32.40
C VAL A 586 15.05 -12.69 -33.47
N LEU A 587 15.42 -11.47 -33.09
CA LEU A 587 16.00 -10.47 -34.01
C LEU A 587 17.41 -10.85 -34.50
N ARG A 588 18.22 -11.47 -33.62
CA ARG A 588 19.51 -12.08 -33.96
C ARG A 588 19.34 -13.23 -34.95
N ASP A 589 18.47 -14.19 -34.62
CA ASP A 589 18.27 -15.39 -35.44
C ASP A 589 17.62 -15.07 -36.79
N TYR A 590 16.75 -14.05 -36.87
CA TYR A 590 16.26 -13.47 -38.13
C TYR A 590 17.41 -12.99 -39.04
N MET A 591 18.39 -12.25 -38.50
CA MET A 591 19.55 -11.82 -39.29
C MET A 591 20.47 -12.99 -39.65
N ARG A 592 20.64 -13.97 -38.75
CA ARG A 592 21.38 -15.22 -39.01
C ARG A 592 20.77 -16.01 -40.18
N ALA A 593 19.44 -16.11 -40.25
CA ALA A 593 18.73 -16.77 -41.35
C ALA A 593 18.89 -16.05 -42.70
N ARG A 594 19.07 -14.72 -42.67
CA ARG A 594 19.36 -13.92 -43.87
C ARG A 594 20.81 -14.02 -44.33
N GLU A 595 21.76 -14.10 -43.39
CA GLU A 595 23.18 -14.31 -43.69
C GLU A 595 23.45 -15.73 -44.23
N ALA A 596 22.75 -16.74 -43.71
CA ALA A 596 22.81 -18.13 -44.19
C ALA A 596 22.10 -18.34 -45.55
N GLY A 597 21.12 -17.49 -45.89
CA GLY A 597 20.31 -17.61 -47.11
C GLY A 597 18.98 -18.35 -46.92
N ASP A 598 18.74 -18.96 -45.76
CA ASP A 598 17.50 -19.68 -45.41
C ASP A 598 16.25 -18.78 -45.41
N PHE A 599 16.41 -17.47 -45.26
CA PHE A 599 15.32 -16.49 -45.38
C PHE A 599 15.62 -15.41 -46.44
N ALA A 600 15.20 -15.67 -47.69
CA ALA A 600 15.58 -14.87 -48.85
C ALA A 600 15.03 -13.43 -48.86
N ALA A 601 13.76 -13.21 -48.47
CA ALA A 601 13.12 -11.89 -48.53
C ALA A 601 11.95 -11.76 -47.55
N GLY A 602 11.70 -10.54 -47.08
CA GLY A 602 10.63 -10.19 -46.13
C GLY A 602 11.11 -9.24 -45.03
N ASN A 603 10.22 -8.96 -44.09
CA ASN A 603 10.47 -8.31 -42.81
C ASN A 603 10.31 -9.31 -41.64
N VAL A 604 10.59 -8.88 -40.40
CA VAL A 604 10.53 -9.75 -39.21
C VAL A 604 9.14 -10.37 -38.97
N HIS A 605 8.05 -9.69 -39.36
CA HIS A 605 6.70 -10.27 -39.26
C HIS A 605 6.49 -11.42 -40.25
N ASP A 606 7.08 -11.35 -41.45
CA ASP A 606 6.99 -12.38 -42.47
C ASP A 606 7.79 -13.63 -42.06
N TYR A 607 8.98 -13.40 -41.46
CA TYR A 607 9.77 -14.43 -40.79
C TYR A 607 9.03 -15.09 -39.63
N LEU A 608 8.34 -14.33 -38.78
CA LEU A 608 7.55 -14.89 -37.68
C LEU A 608 6.29 -15.64 -38.15
N ALA A 609 5.80 -15.37 -39.37
CA ALA A 609 4.72 -16.14 -39.99
C ALA A 609 5.21 -17.47 -40.56
N ASN A 610 6.41 -17.51 -41.15
CA ASN A 610 7.01 -18.72 -41.75
C ASN A 610 8.50 -18.85 -41.35
N PRO A 611 8.80 -19.22 -40.08
CA PRO A 611 10.18 -19.30 -39.60
C PRO A 611 10.90 -20.55 -40.15
N PRO A 612 12.13 -20.43 -40.69
CA PRO A 612 12.95 -21.57 -41.08
C PRO A 612 13.29 -22.49 -39.89
N GLU A 613 13.58 -23.75 -40.18
CA GLU A 613 13.95 -24.74 -39.17
C GLU A 613 15.33 -24.43 -38.54
N GLY A 614 15.46 -24.63 -37.22
CA GLY A 614 16.71 -24.35 -36.49
C GLY A 614 16.89 -22.91 -35.96
N TYR A 615 15.88 -22.04 -36.08
CA TYR A 615 15.95 -20.63 -35.64
C TYR A 615 14.88 -20.29 -34.58
N ARG A 616 15.22 -19.40 -33.63
CA ARG A 616 14.31 -18.96 -32.55
C ARG A 616 13.14 -18.12 -33.11
N ARG A 617 11.95 -18.29 -32.51
CA ARG A 617 10.69 -17.64 -32.90
C ARG A 617 9.83 -17.28 -31.68
N CYS A 618 9.01 -16.23 -31.81
CA CYS A 618 7.95 -15.90 -30.87
C CYS A 618 6.59 -15.84 -31.59
N SER A 619 5.48 -15.62 -30.87
CA SER A 619 4.17 -15.47 -31.50
C SER A 619 4.09 -14.21 -32.35
N ALA A 620 3.74 -14.33 -33.63
CA ALA A 620 3.57 -13.19 -34.54
C ALA A 620 2.57 -12.12 -34.02
N ALA A 621 1.64 -12.50 -33.14
CA ALA A 621 0.72 -11.57 -32.49
C ALA A 621 1.42 -10.56 -31.55
N ARG A 622 2.55 -10.96 -30.93
CA ARG A 622 3.42 -10.11 -30.08
C ARG A 622 4.18 -9.05 -30.88
N HIS A 623 4.27 -9.20 -32.19
CA HIS A 623 4.97 -8.28 -33.09
C HIS A 623 3.99 -7.34 -33.81
N LYS A 624 4.42 -6.10 -34.08
CA LYS A 624 3.77 -5.14 -34.96
C LYS A 624 4.79 -4.64 -35.98
N SER A 625 4.53 -4.93 -37.26
CA SER A 625 5.39 -4.52 -38.39
C SER A 625 5.33 -3.02 -38.69
N ASN A 626 4.31 -2.32 -38.20
CA ASN A 626 4.09 -0.90 -38.48
C ASN A 626 3.24 -0.23 -37.39
N GLU A 627 3.26 1.09 -37.38
CA GLU A 627 2.42 1.95 -36.54
C GLU A 627 1.22 2.52 -37.31
N SER A 628 0.23 3.03 -36.58
CA SER A 628 -0.98 3.60 -37.20
C SER A 628 -0.73 4.91 -37.95
N GLU A 629 -1.49 5.19 -39.01
CA GLU A 629 -1.37 6.45 -39.77
C GLU A 629 -1.63 7.69 -38.91
N THR A 630 -2.50 7.60 -37.89
CA THR A 630 -2.75 8.69 -36.94
C THR A 630 -1.51 9.01 -36.08
N VAL A 631 -0.70 8.00 -35.74
CA VAL A 631 0.58 8.17 -35.04
C VAL A 631 1.64 8.79 -35.97
N LYS A 632 1.67 8.41 -37.25
CA LYS A 632 2.61 8.97 -38.25
C LYS A 632 2.32 10.43 -38.61
N GLY A 633 1.03 10.77 -38.70
CA GLY A 633 0.56 12.13 -39.00
C GLY A 633 0.76 13.13 -37.85
N ASN A 634 0.88 12.66 -36.60
CA ASN A 634 1.12 13.51 -35.44
C ASN A 634 2.63 13.68 -35.21
N GLU A 635 3.14 14.91 -35.40
CA GLU A 635 4.57 15.23 -35.28
C GLU A 635 5.17 14.87 -33.90
N LYS A 636 4.42 15.05 -32.80
CA LYS A 636 4.86 14.65 -31.45
C LYS A 636 5.06 13.13 -31.37
N MET A 637 4.04 12.36 -31.80
CA MET A 637 4.05 10.90 -31.73
C MET A 637 5.05 10.27 -32.72
N ARG A 638 5.30 10.91 -33.86
CA ARG A 638 6.41 10.57 -34.78
C ARG A 638 7.76 10.81 -34.11
N ARG A 639 8.02 11.99 -33.55
CA ARG A 639 9.29 12.32 -32.88
C ARG A 639 9.57 11.42 -31.67
N GLU A 640 8.54 10.96 -30.97
CA GLU A 640 8.67 9.94 -29.92
C GLU A 640 9.18 8.58 -30.44
N ARG A 641 9.10 8.30 -31.75
CA ARG A 641 9.54 7.07 -32.43
C ARG A 641 10.73 7.27 -33.36
N THR A 642 11.08 8.51 -33.68
CA THR A 642 12.39 8.88 -34.26
C THR A 642 13.48 8.60 -33.23
N ARG A 643 14.53 7.85 -33.61
CA ARG A 643 15.64 7.48 -32.72
C ARG A 643 16.99 7.55 -33.41
N PRO A 644 18.08 7.83 -32.67
CA PRO A 644 19.43 7.88 -33.25
C PRO A 644 19.83 6.56 -33.91
N VAL A 645 20.57 6.65 -35.01
CA VAL A 645 21.25 5.53 -35.68
C VAL A 645 22.60 6.00 -36.25
N PRO A 646 23.57 5.09 -36.50
CA PRO A 646 24.81 5.45 -37.18
C PRO A 646 24.55 6.11 -38.56
N ARG A 647 25.38 7.07 -38.95
CA ARG A 647 25.24 7.82 -40.23
C ARG A 647 25.42 6.97 -41.49
N GLU A 648 25.93 5.76 -41.35
CA GLU A 648 25.97 4.71 -42.37
C GLU A 648 24.59 4.09 -42.65
N VAL A 649 23.65 4.16 -41.69
CA VAL A 649 22.28 3.66 -41.82
C VAL A 649 21.34 4.72 -42.41
N ASP A 650 21.37 5.95 -41.86
CA ASP A 650 20.72 7.12 -42.44
C ASP A 650 21.62 8.37 -42.30
N PRO A 651 21.85 9.17 -43.36
CA PRO A 651 22.70 10.36 -43.31
C PRO A 651 22.32 11.42 -42.25
N ARG A 652 21.05 11.45 -41.80
CA ARG A 652 20.58 12.32 -40.71
C ARG A 652 21.16 11.93 -39.35
N GLY A 653 21.48 10.64 -39.17
CA GLY A 653 21.84 10.05 -37.89
C GLY A 653 20.64 9.71 -37.00
N GLU A 654 19.42 9.72 -37.55
CA GLU A 654 18.17 9.33 -36.88
C GLU A 654 17.17 8.73 -37.88
N ILE A 655 16.29 7.84 -37.42
CA ILE A 655 15.28 7.16 -38.24
C ILE A 655 14.00 6.84 -37.45
N GLU A 656 12.85 6.77 -38.11
CA GLU A 656 11.57 6.41 -37.47
C GLU A 656 11.39 4.89 -37.28
N MET A 657 11.36 4.44 -36.01
CA MET A 657 11.26 3.03 -35.63
C MET A 657 9.81 2.59 -35.43
N TRP A 658 9.12 2.30 -36.54
CA TRP A 658 7.71 1.90 -36.54
C TRP A 658 7.48 0.45 -36.06
N ALA A 659 8.41 -0.46 -36.36
CA ALA A 659 8.31 -1.86 -35.98
C ALA A 659 8.60 -2.06 -34.50
N HIS A 660 7.76 -2.82 -33.80
CA HIS A 660 7.89 -3.00 -32.35
C HIS A 660 7.30 -4.31 -31.82
N PHE A 661 7.80 -4.72 -30.65
CA PHE A 661 7.30 -5.86 -29.89
C PHE A 661 6.50 -5.42 -28.65
N ALA A 662 5.53 -6.26 -28.27
CA ALA A 662 4.59 -6.06 -27.17
C ALA A 662 4.47 -7.35 -26.33
N PRO A 663 4.96 -7.39 -25.07
CA PRO A 663 5.05 -8.61 -24.27
C PRO A 663 3.71 -9.14 -23.74
N THR A 664 2.67 -8.31 -23.65
CA THR A 664 1.33 -8.70 -23.21
C THR A 664 0.26 -8.19 -24.19
N HIS A 665 -0.90 -8.86 -24.21
CA HIS A 665 -2.04 -8.47 -25.07
C HIS A 665 -3.08 -7.60 -24.35
N CYS A 666 -3.17 -7.71 -23.02
CA CYS A 666 -4.31 -7.18 -22.25
C CYS A 666 -4.04 -5.82 -21.59
N ASP A 667 -2.79 -5.37 -21.55
CA ASP A 667 -2.38 -4.13 -20.88
C ASP A 667 -2.00 -3.05 -21.92
N GLN A 668 -2.67 -1.91 -21.84
CA GLN A 668 -2.48 -0.76 -22.73
C GLN A 668 -1.23 0.06 -22.37
N ASN A 669 -0.75 -0.04 -21.13
CA ASN A 669 0.48 0.63 -20.66
C ASN A 669 1.72 -0.27 -20.76
N ALA A 670 1.54 -1.54 -21.15
CA ALA A 670 2.63 -2.52 -21.25
C ALA A 670 3.79 -2.03 -22.10
N PRO A 671 5.05 -2.24 -21.65
CA PRO A 671 6.24 -1.68 -22.28
C PRO A 671 6.44 -2.16 -23.71
N ARG A 672 7.15 -1.37 -24.52
CA ARG A 672 7.37 -1.64 -25.95
C ARG A 672 8.86 -1.58 -26.29
N MET A 673 9.28 -2.48 -27.16
CA MET A 673 10.61 -2.46 -27.78
C MET A 673 10.48 -2.05 -29.24
N HIS A 674 10.93 -0.84 -29.59
CA HIS A 674 10.95 -0.34 -30.97
C HIS A 674 12.34 -0.52 -31.59
N TYR A 675 12.38 -0.94 -32.84
CA TYR A 675 13.62 -1.24 -33.55
C TYR A 675 13.54 -0.91 -35.04
N TYR A 676 14.72 -0.84 -35.67
CA TYR A 676 14.90 -0.78 -37.12
C TYR A 676 15.82 -1.91 -37.58
N ALA A 677 15.41 -2.69 -38.57
CA ALA A 677 16.19 -3.80 -39.11
C ALA A 677 16.84 -3.40 -40.45
N ASP A 678 18.10 -2.95 -40.41
CA ASP A 678 18.86 -2.66 -41.62
C ASP A 678 19.35 -3.96 -42.26
N THR A 679 18.62 -4.38 -43.29
CA THR A 679 18.89 -5.57 -44.08
C THR A 679 19.62 -5.26 -45.39
N LYS A 680 20.14 -4.04 -45.57
CA LYS A 680 20.73 -3.57 -46.84
C LYS A 680 22.16 -3.04 -46.72
N THR A 681 22.47 -2.28 -45.66
CA THR A 681 23.80 -1.64 -45.53
C THR A 681 24.68 -2.33 -44.49
N THR A 682 24.17 -2.50 -43.27
CA THR A 682 24.96 -2.99 -42.13
C THR A 682 24.66 -4.44 -41.72
N GLY A 683 23.50 -4.98 -42.11
CA GLY A 683 23.04 -6.31 -41.71
C GLY A 683 22.62 -6.42 -40.23
N LYS A 684 22.26 -5.30 -39.59
CA LYS A 684 22.03 -5.20 -38.14
C LYS A 684 20.64 -4.69 -37.78
N VAL A 685 20.19 -5.09 -36.59
CA VAL A 685 19.01 -4.56 -35.93
C VAL A 685 19.42 -3.53 -34.89
N TYR A 686 18.91 -2.32 -35.05
CA TYR A 686 19.10 -1.18 -34.17
C TYR A 686 17.87 -1.02 -33.29
N ILE A 687 17.98 -1.35 -32.01
CA ILE A 687 16.91 -1.15 -31.03
C ILE A 687 17.07 0.27 -30.47
N GLY A 688 16.12 1.16 -30.73
CA GLY A 688 16.18 2.57 -30.33
C GLY A 688 15.30 2.92 -29.13
N TYR A 689 14.44 2.01 -28.69
CA TYR A 689 13.63 2.22 -27.49
C TYR A 689 13.24 0.89 -26.83
N ILE A 690 13.40 0.80 -25.52
CA ILE A 690 12.80 -0.22 -24.64
C ILE A 690 12.31 0.56 -23.41
N GLY A 691 11.00 0.71 -23.24
CA GLY A 691 10.44 1.55 -22.18
C GLY A 691 8.92 1.45 -22.09
N ARG A 692 8.28 2.38 -21.36
CA ARG A 692 6.82 2.44 -21.19
C ARG A 692 6.11 2.66 -22.53
N HIS A 693 4.80 2.43 -22.62
CA HIS A 693 4.07 2.67 -23.86
C HIS A 693 4.16 4.16 -24.29
N LEU A 694 4.74 4.43 -25.47
CA LEU A 694 4.81 5.76 -26.08
C LEU A 694 3.41 6.33 -26.36
N THR A 695 3.25 7.66 -26.43
CA THR A 695 1.91 8.28 -26.54
C THR A 695 1.20 7.81 -27.82
N ASN A 696 -0.10 7.56 -27.70
CA ASN A 696 -1.00 7.15 -28.80
C ASN A 696 -2.38 7.85 -28.64
N THR A 697 -3.40 7.43 -29.38
CA THR A 697 -4.75 8.03 -29.34
C THR A 697 -5.66 7.55 -28.21
N LYS A 698 -5.16 6.73 -27.29
CA LYS A 698 -5.88 6.13 -26.15
C LYS A 698 -5.20 6.37 -24.80
N THR A 699 -3.89 6.59 -24.77
CA THR A 699 -3.14 7.02 -23.58
C THR A 699 -2.76 8.50 -23.69
N ASN A 700 -3.30 9.31 -22.75
CA ASN A 700 -2.98 10.74 -22.58
C ASN A 700 -1.82 10.92 -21.60
#